data_AF-A0A8H6LLX4-F1
#
_entry.id   AF-A0A8H6LLX4-F1
#
_cell.length_a   1.000
_cell.length_b   1.000
_cell.length_c   1.000
_cell.angle_alpha   90.00
_cell.angle_beta   90.00
_cell.angle_gamma   90.00
#
_symmetry.space_group_name_H-M   'P 1'
#
loop_
_entity.id
_entity.type
_entity.pdbx_description
1 polymer ?
#
loop_
_entity_poly.entity_id
_entity_poly.type
_entity_poly.pdbx_seq_one_letter_code
_entity_poly.pdbx_strand_id
1 'polypeptide(L)'
;MHPFSILTLGIFVAGYITARWDLVTRLYELAIFAWENGVVTRAAKAFAALSVLFLSICAPTVLLARKETNLHPRGTGTGVSAREQLRRQHDGLMRVFWPTDIRKSDRPGVVVGWRNSILDVFVVTILEDVDARNTEFHLKAGTLFRSELHPTSQITDMCGHSSMHVLGLSNAIDAAAADPSWFCATTNSDPREPKITCAKAVSVQLILYDRPQPQGMQYVSLNPIALALGHDGSLLGDTTVSEGEQETRERQKKEEKRKLAEKLKQHTIFKRVPSARDRALPKIINQINWSWELEKTLHKNVGRLGSRPRRSLSVSERVVETASTMRNYVILQLWTWFTLYLFPTIRKTFVLVLMGHRVVAEMLLLLLEFRAKPGYAALKDISATAQQVEIRLQQFCYWPMQYMTLRQRKNNWASVTTSHPDYIRFYNSLWLVANDVIIGIALGSYIIENADWVAEQIGDLLQTYTVDALQSSISWLMGWPAGLKLNGELAAFLGDLFLWVIDYWSSCIETLTPALPQMVWFIGFSSFAGASMPIAMFSDMLSTLTIHIYSFYLASGRIYHWQLTILQSLFHLFRGKKHNVLRNRIDSCDYDLDQLLVGTILFTLLFFLLPTVAVFYLNFAIARMAIISLKAGFDTLLSCLNHFPLFALMLRIKDPRRLPGGIRFELRDSHDYRHDKANNADGLPPTSVIYLKSIPLTFRIMFNQYFQMANRIRKHYLSPKVFFCLLTGKDLSAQILTSQKWLPNDAALTSLPAAGSTTRQVVTLKAEEALSKSGTHIGITCCGLFHFLVQTATHQHDPWTATHQVILQSATMDPKQRFYNHFLESVTVLRDLIDELPSIASVGGERQEAIDHILASIAKLQNEVSDAADYTPSYDRKQYSETIKTLQDKLNETITKITPKSKFQFRRKTDHVDMGAPENDPRLSPGSHSRAKHDTAIASAIASPPSVGKEDTLSELPSKDTYKNYNEEMARPSASSLRKPSFSAAKNISISNHSGLHIILPSSASRATSSGSLTDLKNCIIDMSIPTSSGSAFPGLAIKNVSKSLIVGGRVNGAVHITGVSDSTIVVVARQVRIHECSNVDIYLHCGSHPIIEDCSGMRFSPLPKAYMTDAEEPEENQWDQVDDFKWLKAGHSPNWTTLSENERLSDDLWRSVVPGQPGVSVEESLKKLGIPRR
;
A
#
# COMPACT_ATOMS: atom_id res chain seq x y z
N MET A 1 79.69 -25.69 7.31
CA MET A 1 79.49 -24.31 7.81
C MET A 1 80.20 -23.39 6.83
N HIS A 2 79.47 -22.68 5.96
CA HIS A 2 80.11 -21.82 4.96
C HIS A 2 79.30 -20.52 4.71
N PRO A 3 79.97 -19.39 4.45
CA PRO A 3 79.46 -18.02 4.52
C PRO A 3 78.78 -17.55 3.21
N PHE A 4 78.11 -18.45 2.51
CA PHE A 4 77.45 -18.14 1.21
C PHE A 4 76.08 -17.45 1.37
N SER A 5 75.51 -17.48 2.58
CA SER A 5 74.17 -16.92 2.86
C SER A 5 74.16 -15.43 3.18
N ILE A 6 75.30 -14.83 3.54
CA ILE A 6 75.37 -13.41 3.92
C ILE A 6 75.63 -12.53 2.70
N LEU A 7 76.44 -13.00 1.75
CA LEU A 7 76.72 -12.26 0.49
C LEU A 7 75.47 -12.19 -0.41
N THR A 8 74.69 -13.26 -0.48
CA THR A 8 73.43 -13.32 -1.25
C THR A 8 72.34 -12.44 -0.63
N LEU A 9 72.24 -12.41 0.70
CA LEU A 9 71.36 -11.47 1.40
C LEU A 9 71.81 -10.02 1.19
N GLY A 10 73.12 -9.76 1.19
CA GLY A 10 73.69 -8.43 0.92
C GLY A 10 73.39 -7.93 -0.50
N ILE A 11 73.51 -8.79 -1.52
CA ILE A 11 73.18 -8.47 -2.91
C ILE A 11 71.66 -8.27 -3.09
N PHE A 12 70.84 -9.07 -2.41
CA PHE A 12 69.37 -8.93 -2.44
C PHE A 12 68.91 -7.63 -1.75
N VAL A 13 69.50 -7.27 -0.61
CA VAL A 13 69.21 -6.01 0.09
C VAL A 13 69.72 -4.80 -0.70
N ALA A 14 70.91 -4.89 -1.32
CA ALA A 14 71.43 -3.83 -2.19
C ALA A 14 70.56 -3.64 -3.44
N GLY A 15 70.13 -4.74 -4.10
CA GLY A 15 69.20 -4.71 -5.24
C GLY A 15 67.80 -4.22 -4.88
N TYR A 16 67.31 -4.55 -3.68
CA TYR A 16 66.03 -4.07 -3.16
C TYR A 16 66.06 -2.58 -2.79
N ILE A 17 67.21 -2.08 -2.32
CA ILE A 17 67.41 -0.65 -2.02
C ILE A 17 67.58 0.15 -3.32
N THR A 18 68.28 -0.35 -4.33
CA THR A 18 68.42 0.36 -5.62
C THR A 18 67.13 0.35 -6.46
N ALA A 19 66.35 -0.74 -6.47
CA ALA A 19 65.05 -0.80 -7.15
C ALA A 19 63.98 0.10 -6.50
N ARG A 20 64.05 0.31 -5.18
CA ARG A 20 63.20 1.32 -4.50
C ARG A 20 63.73 2.73 -4.64
N TRP A 21 65.02 2.93 -4.89
CA TRP A 21 65.56 4.27 -5.14
C TRP A 21 65.03 4.85 -6.45
N ASP A 22 64.78 4.01 -7.48
CA ASP A 22 64.13 4.44 -8.73
C ASP A 22 62.63 4.78 -8.56
N LEU A 23 61.92 4.04 -7.70
CA LEU A 23 60.55 4.39 -7.32
C LEU A 23 60.51 5.69 -6.52
N VAL A 24 61.48 5.90 -5.62
CA VAL A 24 61.59 7.13 -4.82
C VAL A 24 61.99 8.30 -5.69
N THR A 25 62.89 8.15 -6.66
CA THR A 25 63.23 9.22 -7.63
C THR A 25 62.05 9.52 -8.56
N ARG A 26 61.29 8.53 -9.03
CA ARG A 26 60.05 8.79 -9.78
C ARG A 26 58.93 9.37 -8.93
N LEU A 27 58.82 9.02 -7.66
CA LEU A 27 57.91 9.70 -6.73
C LEU A 27 58.37 11.13 -6.45
N TYR A 28 59.69 11.36 -6.41
CA TYR A 28 60.29 12.67 -6.21
C TYR A 28 60.09 13.55 -7.44
N GLU A 29 60.25 13.01 -8.66
CA GLU A 29 59.93 13.67 -9.92
C GLU A 29 58.43 13.91 -10.08
N LEU A 30 57.58 12.95 -9.72
CA LEU A 30 56.12 13.13 -9.71
C LEU A 30 55.69 14.18 -8.66
N ALA A 31 56.36 14.22 -7.51
CA ALA A 31 56.11 15.20 -6.45
C ALA A 31 56.58 16.60 -6.87
N ILE A 32 57.74 16.71 -7.53
CA ILE A 32 58.24 17.96 -8.12
C ILE A 32 57.33 18.42 -9.27
N PHE A 33 56.94 17.52 -10.17
CA PHE A 33 56.00 17.80 -11.27
C PHE A 33 54.62 18.26 -10.75
N ALA A 34 54.11 17.60 -9.70
CA ALA A 34 52.87 17.97 -9.04
C ALA A 34 52.99 19.27 -8.22
N TRP A 35 54.19 19.63 -7.77
CA TRP A 35 54.50 20.89 -7.09
C TRP A 35 54.62 22.06 -8.08
N GLU A 36 55.39 21.89 -9.15
CA GLU A 36 55.61 22.88 -10.22
C GLU A 36 54.34 23.22 -10.99
N ASN A 37 53.49 22.21 -11.29
CA ASN A 37 52.19 22.43 -11.93
C ASN A 37 51.08 22.84 -10.94
N GLY A 38 51.41 23.05 -9.67
CA GLY A 38 50.47 23.48 -8.63
C GLY A 38 49.32 22.49 -8.40
N VAL A 39 49.50 21.21 -8.70
CA VAL A 39 48.52 20.14 -8.47
C VAL A 39 48.45 19.82 -6.98
N VAL A 40 49.60 19.74 -6.29
CA VAL A 40 49.62 19.55 -4.83
C VAL A 40 48.99 20.75 -4.12
N THR A 41 49.24 21.98 -4.58
CA THR A 41 48.63 23.17 -3.96
C THR A 41 47.14 23.28 -4.26
N ARG A 42 46.67 22.89 -5.45
CA ARG A 42 45.24 22.84 -5.80
C ARG A 42 44.51 21.67 -5.12
N ALA A 43 45.11 20.49 -5.07
CA ALA A 43 44.58 19.33 -4.36
C ALA A 43 44.61 19.52 -2.85
N ALA A 44 45.64 20.15 -2.28
CA ALA A 44 45.67 20.52 -0.88
C ALA A 44 44.66 21.63 -0.58
N LYS A 45 44.46 22.62 -1.46
CA LYS A 45 43.37 23.61 -1.31
C LYS A 45 41.99 22.97 -1.43
N ALA A 46 41.79 22.04 -2.35
CA ALA A 46 40.54 21.31 -2.52
C ALA A 46 40.28 20.35 -1.38
N PHE A 47 41.29 19.61 -0.91
CA PHE A 47 41.22 18.72 0.24
C PHE A 47 41.09 19.49 1.55
N ALA A 48 41.75 20.63 1.72
CA ALA A 48 41.55 21.52 2.85
C ALA A 48 40.15 22.16 2.79
N ALA A 49 39.66 22.57 1.62
CA ALA A 49 38.30 23.07 1.46
C ALA A 49 37.25 21.98 1.72
N LEU A 50 37.45 20.76 1.22
CA LEU A 50 36.58 19.60 1.47
C LEU A 50 36.69 19.12 2.91
N SER A 51 37.86 19.16 3.53
CA SER A 51 38.05 18.78 4.93
C SER A 51 37.52 19.84 5.88
N VAL A 52 37.63 21.13 5.54
CA VAL A 52 36.99 22.23 6.27
C VAL A 52 35.47 22.20 6.06
N LEU A 53 34.98 21.89 4.86
CA LEU A 53 33.55 21.67 4.58
C LEU A 53 33.04 20.43 5.34
N PHE A 54 33.78 19.33 5.31
CA PHE A 54 33.45 18.09 5.99
C PHE A 54 33.52 18.27 7.50
N LEU A 55 34.54 18.91 8.07
CA LEU A 55 34.62 19.20 9.50
C LEU A 55 33.59 20.25 9.92
N SER A 56 33.32 21.28 9.11
CA SER A 56 32.29 22.29 9.40
C SER A 56 30.86 21.80 9.25
N ILE A 57 30.62 20.68 8.55
CA ILE A 57 29.31 20.03 8.45
C ILE A 57 29.23 18.83 9.41
N CYS A 58 30.19 17.91 9.37
CA CYS A 58 30.19 16.65 10.13
C CYS A 58 30.53 16.84 11.61
N ALA A 59 31.48 17.72 11.99
CA ALA A 59 31.80 17.91 13.40
C ALA A 59 30.63 18.58 14.18
N PRO A 60 29.99 19.65 13.68
CA PRO A 60 28.80 20.18 14.34
C PRO A 60 27.60 19.25 14.21
N THR A 61 27.41 18.46 13.15
CA THR A 61 26.32 17.46 13.13
C THR A 61 26.55 16.31 14.10
N VAL A 62 27.79 15.86 14.31
CA VAL A 62 28.12 14.84 15.33
C VAL A 62 27.99 15.42 16.74
N LEU A 63 28.43 16.67 16.98
CA LEU A 63 28.23 17.35 18.26
C LEU A 63 26.76 17.66 18.54
N LEU A 64 25.98 18.03 17.51
CA LEU A 64 24.54 18.23 17.60
C LEU A 64 23.82 16.90 17.81
N ALA A 65 24.25 15.81 17.14
CA ALA A 65 23.75 14.46 17.37
C ALA A 65 24.08 13.99 18.79
N ARG A 66 25.29 14.27 19.31
CA ARG A 66 25.69 13.96 20.70
C ARG A 66 24.89 14.77 21.72
N LYS A 67 24.63 16.05 21.41
CA LYS A 67 23.77 16.95 22.21
C LYS A 67 22.31 16.49 22.17
N GLU A 68 21.81 16.02 21.02
CA GLU A 68 20.48 15.42 20.87
C GLU A 68 20.37 14.05 21.56
N THR A 69 21.42 13.22 21.56
CA THR A 69 21.43 11.96 22.32
C THR A 69 21.52 12.20 23.83
N ASN A 70 22.22 13.25 24.26
CA ASN A 70 22.29 13.64 25.68
C ASN A 70 21.05 14.39 26.16
N LEU A 71 20.21 14.91 25.26
CA LEU A 71 18.85 15.39 25.55
C LEU A 71 17.86 14.23 25.83
N HIS A 72 18.33 12.98 25.83
CA HIS A 72 17.64 11.83 26.39
C HIS A 72 18.29 11.33 27.69
N PRO A 73 18.17 12.05 28.83
CA PRO A 73 18.34 11.38 30.10
C PRO A 73 17.08 10.55 30.36
N ARG A 74 17.20 9.22 30.26
CA ARG A 74 16.40 8.36 31.13
C ARG A 74 16.99 8.50 32.53
N GLY A 75 16.54 9.54 33.24
CA GLY A 75 16.83 9.69 34.65
C GLY A 75 16.14 8.57 35.43
N THR A 76 16.93 7.68 36.02
CA THR A 76 16.50 6.78 37.10
C THR A 76 16.44 7.60 38.38
N GLY A 77 15.24 7.95 38.83
CA GLY A 77 15.05 8.71 40.07
C GLY A 77 13.59 8.88 40.42
N THR A 78 13.11 8.00 41.30
CA THR A 78 12.01 8.18 42.28
C THR A 78 11.02 9.32 41.99
N GLY A 79 9.92 8.97 41.33
CA GLY A 79 8.77 9.86 41.15
C GLY A 79 7.48 9.07 41.23
N VAL A 80 6.59 9.51 42.12
CA VAL A 80 5.26 8.93 42.39
C VAL A 80 4.48 8.73 41.08
N SER A 81 3.82 7.58 40.97
CA SER A 81 3.05 7.13 39.80
C SER A 81 2.13 8.23 39.24
N ALA A 82 2.34 8.61 37.97
CA ALA A 82 1.51 9.53 37.19
C ALA A 82 0.02 9.09 37.11
N ARG A 83 -0.28 7.83 37.47
CA ARG A 83 -1.63 7.27 37.53
C ARG A 83 -2.43 7.79 38.73
N GLU A 84 -1.76 8.24 39.79
CA GLU A 84 -2.39 8.78 41.01
C GLU A 84 -2.81 10.26 40.84
N GLN A 85 -2.08 11.04 40.04
CA GLN A 85 -2.38 12.46 39.78
C GLN A 85 -3.49 12.67 38.76
N LEU A 86 -3.60 11.81 37.75
CA LEU A 86 -4.62 11.91 36.70
C LEU A 86 -6.07 11.67 37.19
N ARG A 87 -6.25 11.04 38.35
CA ARG A 87 -7.58 10.71 38.90
C ARG A 87 -8.23 11.85 39.70
N ARG A 88 -7.47 12.91 40.03
CA ARG A 88 -7.94 13.99 40.93
C ARG A 88 -8.43 15.27 40.23
N GLN A 89 -8.32 15.40 38.91
CA GLN A 89 -8.34 16.73 38.26
C GLN A 89 -9.44 16.95 37.22
N HIS A 90 -10.64 16.36 37.40
CA HIS A 90 -11.60 16.24 36.30
C HIS A 90 -12.77 17.24 36.18
N ASP A 91 -12.96 18.23 37.07
CA ASP A 91 -14.14 19.13 36.99
C ASP A 91 -13.86 20.64 36.86
N GLY A 92 -12.70 21.09 36.36
CA GLY A 92 -12.49 22.54 36.15
C GLY A 92 -11.19 23.03 35.51
N LEU A 93 -10.45 22.19 34.77
CA LEU A 93 -9.20 22.59 34.10
C LEU A 93 -9.49 23.24 32.74
N MET A 94 -9.12 24.51 32.58
CA MET A 94 -9.18 25.25 31.31
C MET A 94 -7.84 25.22 30.59
N ARG A 95 -7.83 24.85 29.29
CA ARG A 95 -6.64 24.85 28.44
C ARG A 95 -6.72 25.98 27.44
N VAL A 96 -5.72 26.87 27.46
CA VAL A 96 -5.63 27.99 26.53
C VAL A 96 -4.37 27.84 25.68
N PHE A 97 -4.55 27.68 24.38
CA PHE A 97 -3.45 27.70 23.41
C PHE A 97 -3.18 29.15 23.01
N TRP A 98 -2.00 29.66 23.35
CA TRP A 98 -1.63 31.06 23.21
C TRP A 98 -0.35 31.23 22.37
N PRO A 99 -0.36 32.06 21.31
CA PRO A 99 0.83 32.33 20.51
C PRO A 99 1.84 33.22 21.24
N THR A 100 3.13 32.89 21.16
CA THR A 100 4.21 33.62 21.85
C THR A 100 4.48 35.03 21.29
N ASP A 101 4.03 35.29 20.07
CA ASP A 101 4.38 36.44 19.24
C ASP A 101 3.23 37.46 19.05
N ILE A 102 2.11 37.29 19.76
CA ILE A 102 1.05 38.31 19.82
C ILE A 102 1.64 39.64 20.33
N ARG A 103 1.27 40.75 19.68
CA ARG A 103 1.65 42.09 20.11
C ARG A 103 1.09 42.38 21.50
N LYS A 104 1.98 42.70 22.45
CA LYS A 104 1.59 43.15 23.78
C LYS A 104 1.26 44.63 23.71
N SER A 105 0.03 44.99 24.04
CA SER A 105 -0.36 46.37 24.27
C SER A 105 -1.19 46.44 25.55
N ASP A 106 -1.19 47.62 26.15
CA ASP A 106 -2.01 47.94 27.34
C ASP A 106 -3.42 48.41 26.94
N ARG A 107 -3.73 48.43 25.63
CA ARG A 107 -5.04 48.87 25.12
C ARG A 107 -6.10 47.79 25.33
N PRO A 108 -7.37 48.17 25.55
CA PRO A 108 -8.47 47.22 25.58
C PRO A 108 -8.69 46.63 24.17
N GLY A 109 -8.87 45.31 24.11
CA GLY A 109 -9.05 44.60 22.85
C GLY A 109 -9.91 43.36 22.98
N VAL A 110 -10.36 42.83 21.84
CA VAL A 110 -11.19 41.63 21.76
C VAL A 110 -10.32 40.45 21.34
N VAL A 111 -10.35 39.37 22.11
CA VAL A 111 -9.60 38.14 21.81
C VAL A 111 -10.43 37.25 20.88
N VAL A 112 -9.90 36.96 19.70
CA VAL A 112 -10.57 36.19 18.65
C VAL A 112 -9.89 34.85 18.44
N GLY A 113 -10.68 33.79 18.26
CA GLY A 113 -10.17 32.45 17.93
C GLY A 113 -11.24 31.36 17.88
N TRP A 114 -10.85 30.13 18.16
CA TRP A 114 -11.76 28.97 18.13
C TRP A 114 -12.00 28.40 19.52
N ARG A 115 -13.23 27.93 19.73
CA ARG A 115 -13.64 27.21 20.94
C ARG A 115 -13.77 25.73 20.59
N ASN A 116 -12.79 24.92 20.99
CA ASN A 116 -12.77 23.49 20.71
C ASN A 116 -13.63 22.68 21.71
N SER A 117 -13.76 23.17 22.95
CA SER A 117 -14.64 22.64 23.99
C SER A 117 -15.06 23.76 24.95
N ILE A 118 -15.89 23.46 25.96
CA ILE A 118 -16.35 24.44 26.96
C ILE A 118 -15.16 25.11 27.66
N LEU A 119 -14.09 24.34 27.92
CA LEU A 119 -12.87 24.76 28.63
C LEU A 119 -11.59 24.64 27.77
N ASP A 120 -11.69 24.31 26.48
CA ASP A 120 -10.54 24.24 25.57
C ASP A 120 -10.64 25.34 24.51
N VAL A 121 -9.74 26.31 24.58
CA VAL A 121 -9.80 27.52 23.77
C VAL A 121 -8.49 27.76 23.02
N PHE A 122 -8.61 28.12 21.75
CA PHE A 122 -7.47 28.42 20.88
C PHE A 122 -7.49 29.89 20.46
N VAL A 123 -6.46 30.63 20.87
CA VAL A 123 -6.33 32.06 20.55
C VAL A 123 -5.60 32.25 19.23
N VAL A 124 -6.22 33.01 18.31
CA VAL A 124 -5.61 33.38 17.02
C VAL A 124 -4.94 34.74 17.12
N THR A 125 -5.67 35.76 17.60
CA THR A 125 -5.17 37.14 17.68
C THR A 125 -6.00 38.02 18.64
N ILE A 126 -5.51 39.22 18.92
CA ILE A 126 -6.17 40.28 19.70
C ILE A 126 -6.45 41.45 18.76
N LEU A 127 -7.71 41.88 18.68
CA LEU A 127 -8.12 43.06 17.91
C LEU A 127 -8.29 44.26 18.85
N GLU A 128 -7.44 45.27 18.71
CA GLU A 128 -7.46 46.49 19.53
C GLU A 128 -8.56 47.46 19.10
N ASP A 129 -9.15 48.20 20.06
CA ASP A 129 -10.09 49.30 19.81
C ASP A 129 -11.37 48.91 19.02
N VAL A 130 -11.87 47.67 19.19
CA VAL A 130 -13.10 47.16 18.54
C VAL A 130 -14.11 46.66 19.58
N ASP A 131 -15.41 46.84 19.31
CA ASP A 131 -16.49 46.28 20.13
C ASP A 131 -16.66 44.76 19.90
N ALA A 132 -16.84 43.99 20.97
CA ALA A 132 -16.93 42.54 20.97
C ALA A 132 -18.17 42.03 20.23
N ARG A 133 -19.34 42.65 20.43
CA ARG A 133 -20.61 42.22 19.81
C ARG A 133 -20.60 42.45 18.30
N ASN A 134 -20.09 43.61 17.87
CA ASN A 134 -19.95 43.93 16.45
C ASN A 134 -18.96 42.99 15.76
N THR A 135 -17.83 42.69 16.43
CA THR A 135 -16.84 41.74 15.92
C THR A 135 -17.42 40.33 15.76
N GLU A 136 -18.21 39.85 16.73
CA GLU A 136 -18.86 38.55 16.65
C GLU A 136 -19.85 38.45 15.49
N PHE A 137 -20.66 39.50 15.27
CA PHE A 137 -21.56 39.58 14.12
C PHE A 137 -20.80 39.52 12.79
N HIS A 138 -19.72 40.29 12.66
CA HIS A 138 -18.90 40.32 11.44
C HIS A 138 -18.13 39.02 11.17
N LEU A 139 -17.75 38.29 12.21
CA LEU A 139 -17.15 36.95 12.13
C LEU A 139 -18.17 35.90 11.68
N LYS A 140 -19.38 35.88 12.27
CA LYS A 140 -20.48 34.99 11.87
C LYS A 140 -20.95 35.25 10.45
N ALA A 141 -21.00 36.52 10.04
CA ALA A 141 -21.37 36.92 8.68
C ALA A 141 -20.24 36.74 7.65
N GLY A 142 -19.04 36.29 8.05
CA GLY A 142 -17.90 36.06 7.14
C GLY A 142 -17.32 37.31 6.47
N THR A 143 -17.76 38.49 6.86
CA THR A 143 -17.41 39.77 6.21
C THR A 143 -15.92 40.11 6.29
N LEU A 144 -15.23 39.64 7.34
CA LEU A 144 -13.79 39.79 7.54
C LEU A 144 -12.92 38.94 6.59
N PHE A 145 -13.51 37.96 5.92
CA PHE A 145 -12.84 37.08 4.95
C PHE A 145 -13.25 37.33 3.49
N ARG A 146 -14.23 38.23 3.25
CA ARG A 146 -14.83 38.51 1.94
C ARG A 146 -13.88 39.14 0.90
N SER A 147 -12.70 39.59 1.32
CA SER A 147 -11.73 40.27 0.44
C SER A 147 -10.65 39.37 -0.15
N GLU A 148 -10.57 38.12 0.27
CA GLU A 148 -9.45 37.25 -0.09
C GLU A 148 -9.73 36.50 -1.41
N LEU A 149 -8.68 36.28 -2.20
CA LEU A 149 -8.76 35.61 -3.51
C LEU A 149 -9.07 34.10 -3.40
N HIS A 150 -9.05 33.55 -2.18
CA HIS A 150 -9.10 32.10 -1.93
C HIS A 150 -10.38 31.72 -1.17
N PRO A 151 -10.93 30.51 -1.39
CA PRO A 151 -12.19 30.07 -0.78
C PRO A 151 -12.07 29.93 0.74
N THR A 152 -13.12 30.39 1.46
CA THR A 152 -13.21 30.34 2.93
C THR A 152 -13.68 28.98 3.47
N SER A 153 -14.34 28.17 2.64
CA SER A 153 -14.79 26.80 2.98
C SER A 153 -13.64 25.84 3.31
N GLN A 154 -12.43 26.11 2.81
CA GLN A 154 -11.24 25.31 3.14
C GLN A 154 -10.75 25.55 4.57
N ILE A 155 -10.96 26.76 5.11
CA ILE A 155 -10.61 27.07 6.51
C ILE A 155 -11.51 26.23 7.44
N THR A 156 -12.80 26.17 7.13
CA THR A 156 -13.78 25.41 7.94
C THR A 156 -13.54 23.90 7.87
N ASP A 157 -13.16 23.39 6.69
CA ASP A 157 -12.84 21.97 6.49
C ASP A 157 -11.56 21.55 7.23
N MET A 158 -10.48 22.32 7.10
CA MET A 158 -9.17 21.99 7.69
C MET A 158 -9.10 22.24 9.21
N CYS A 159 -9.75 23.30 9.72
CA CYS A 159 -9.76 23.64 11.15
C CYS A 159 -10.93 22.99 11.92
N GLY A 160 -11.90 22.39 11.21
CA GLY A 160 -13.00 21.59 11.76
C GLY A 160 -14.07 22.39 12.52
N HIS A 161 -14.22 23.68 12.21
CA HIS A 161 -15.19 24.61 12.83
C HIS A 161 -15.84 25.49 11.77
N SER A 162 -17.14 25.78 11.92
CA SER A 162 -17.93 26.57 10.97
C SER A 162 -17.62 28.07 11.00
N SER A 163 -17.22 28.62 12.16
CA SER A 163 -16.88 30.03 12.32
C SER A 163 -15.90 30.28 13.48
N MET A 164 -15.19 31.41 13.44
CA MET A 164 -14.43 31.92 14.60
C MET A 164 -15.35 32.66 15.56
N HIS A 165 -15.00 32.66 16.84
CA HIS A 165 -15.75 33.31 17.90
C HIS A 165 -14.90 34.32 18.67
N VAL A 166 -15.59 35.26 19.31
CA VAL A 166 -15.02 36.09 20.37
C VAL A 166 -14.89 35.23 21.61
N LEU A 167 -13.66 35.11 22.12
CA LEU A 167 -13.32 34.22 23.22
C LEU A 167 -13.20 34.95 24.56
N GLY A 168 -12.90 36.24 24.52
CA GLY A 168 -12.48 36.99 25.69
C GLY A 168 -12.20 38.45 25.42
N LEU A 169 -11.99 39.19 26.52
CA LEU A 169 -11.53 40.58 26.49
C LEU A 169 -10.08 40.64 26.96
N SER A 170 -9.28 41.49 26.32
CA SER A 170 -7.91 41.82 26.70
C SER A 170 -7.90 43.18 27.40
N ASN A 171 -7.24 43.28 28.55
CA ASN A 171 -7.05 44.52 29.33
C ASN A 171 -8.34 45.30 29.60
N ALA A 172 -9.45 44.60 29.87
CA ALA A 172 -10.73 45.24 30.17
C ALA A 172 -10.72 45.88 31.57
N ILE A 173 -11.21 47.12 31.65
CA ILE A 173 -11.30 47.91 32.90
C ILE A 173 -12.43 47.38 33.80
N ASP A 174 -13.44 46.72 33.23
CA ASP A 174 -14.65 46.29 33.94
C ASP A 174 -14.97 44.80 33.65
N ALA A 175 -14.30 43.89 34.37
CA ALA A 175 -14.42 42.44 34.16
C ALA A 175 -15.76 41.84 34.62
N ALA A 176 -16.59 42.61 35.33
CA ALA A 176 -17.87 42.17 35.88
C ALA A 176 -19.05 42.22 34.89
N ALA A 177 -18.91 42.96 33.77
CA ALA A 177 -19.95 43.11 32.73
C ALA A 177 -19.79 42.12 31.55
N ALA A 178 -18.79 41.24 31.60
CA ALA A 178 -18.50 40.27 30.55
C ALA A 178 -19.33 38.98 30.69
N ASP A 179 -19.67 38.33 29.58
CA ASP A 179 -20.37 37.04 29.60
C ASP A 179 -19.57 36.02 30.42
N PRO A 180 -20.22 35.20 31.29
CA PRO A 180 -19.54 34.27 32.18
C PRO A 180 -18.82 33.11 31.45
N SER A 181 -18.90 33.04 30.12
CA SER A 181 -18.16 32.11 29.26
C SER A 181 -16.89 32.70 28.63
N TRP A 182 -16.67 34.01 28.73
CA TRP A 182 -15.47 34.67 28.20
C TRP A 182 -14.35 34.67 29.23
N PHE A 183 -13.10 34.59 28.77
CA PHE A 183 -11.94 34.76 29.64
C PHE A 183 -11.37 36.18 29.51
N CYS A 184 -10.83 36.69 30.61
CA CYS A 184 -10.13 37.97 30.61
C CYS A 184 -8.62 37.70 30.58
N ALA A 185 -7.94 38.23 29.57
CA ALA A 185 -6.48 38.18 29.48
C ALA A 185 -5.89 39.55 29.81
N THR A 186 -4.89 39.58 30.69
CA THR A 186 -4.10 40.80 30.93
C THR A 186 -2.71 40.61 30.34
N THR A 187 -2.38 41.41 29.34
CA THR A 187 -1.12 41.34 28.58
C THR A 187 -0.26 42.57 28.86
N ASN A 188 0.05 42.82 30.15
CA ASN A 188 0.92 43.95 30.53
C ASN A 188 2.34 43.78 29.97
N SER A 189 3.06 44.90 29.91
CA SER A 189 4.43 45.02 29.39
C SER A 189 5.47 44.16 30.14
N ASP A 190 5.23 43.77 31.41
CA ASP A 190 6.28 43.23 32.30
C ASP A 190 6.25 41.72 32.66
N PRO A 191 5.16 40.94 32.53
CA PRO A 191 5.31 39.49 32.47
C PRO A 191 5.51 39.01 31.02
N ARG A 192 6.46 38.09 30.82
CA ARG A 192 6.72 37.48 29.52
C ARG A 192 5.50 36.69 29.00
N GLU A 193 4.55 36.36 29.87
CA GLU A 193 3.40 35.48 29.64
C GLU A 193 2.08 36.15 30.07
N PRO A 194 0.95 35.92 29.36
CA PRO A 194 -0.35 36.49 29.70
C PRO A 194 -0.92 35.89 30.99
N LYS A 195 -1.46 36.72 31.88
CA LYS A 195 -2.29 36.23 32.99
C LYS A 195 -3.73 36.10 32.51
N ILE A 196 -4.35 34.94 32.78
CA ILE A 196 -5.70 34.61 32.31
C ILE A 196 -6.59 34.36 33.52
N THR A 197 -7.73 35.05 33.59
CA THR A 197 -8.77 34.84 34.59
C THR A 197 -10.07 34.42 33.93
N CYS A 198 -10.77 33.46 34.53
CA CYS A 198 -12.05 32.95 34.02
C CYS A 198 -12.95 32.55 35.19
N ALA A 199 -14.19 33.03 35.21
CA ALA A 199 -15.13 32.79 36.30
C ALA A 199 -15.56 31.31 36.43
N LYS A 200 -15.40 30.50 35.37
CA LYS A 200 -15.79 29.08 35.32
C LYS A 200 -14.64 28.08 35.52
N ALA A 201 -13.38 28.53 35.59
CA ALA A 201 -12.21 27.65 35.63
C ALA A 201 -11.60 27.56 37.04
N VAL A 202 -11.39 26.35 37.54
CA VAL A 202 -10.74 26.07 38.85
C VAL A 202 -9.22 26.03 38.72
N SER A 203 -8.69 25.69 37.53
CA SER A 203 -7.26 25.72 37.22
C SER A 203 -7.06 26.03 35.74
N VAL A 204 -5.96 26.70 35.39
CA VAL A 204 -5.66 27.10 34.00
C VAL A 204 -4.34 26.48 33.54
N GLN A 205 -4.34 25.93 32.33
CA GLN A 205 -3.16 25.41 31.66
C GLN A 205 -2.92 26.22 30.39
N LEU A 206 -1.84 27.01 30.41
CA LEU A 206 -1.42 27.85 29.31
C LEU A 206 -0.43 27.09 28.44
N ILE A 207 -0.80 26.82 27.19
CA ILE A 207 0.04 26.13 26.20
C ILE A 207 0.58 27.18 25.22
N LEU A 208 1.84 27.54 25.38
CA LEU A 208 2.55 28.51 24.54
C LEU A 208 3.10 27.82 23.30
N TYR A 209 2.91 28.43 22.13
CA TYR A 209 3.45 27.92 20.87
C TYR A 209 3.98 29.04 19.97
N ASP A 210 5.01 28.72 19.18
CA ASP A 210 5.54 29.62 18.15
C ASP A 210 4.73 29.44 16.86
N ARG A 211 4.23 30.52 16.27
CA ARG A 211 3.47 30.46 15.00
C ARG A 211 4.40 30.12 13.82
N PRO A 212 4.05 29.12 12.99
CA PRO A 212 4.83 28.80 11.80
C PRO A 212 4.61 29.85 10.71
N GLN A 213 5.66 30.20 9.97
CA GLN A 213 5.57 31.13 8.84
C GLN A 213 5.24 30.39 7.52
N PRO A 214 4.04 30.56 6.94
CA PRO A 214 3.61 29.84 5.75
C PRO A 214 4.36 30.29 4.48
N GLN A 215 4.75 31.56 4.38
CA GLN A 215 5.60 32.07 3.29
C GLN A 215 6.99 31.42 3.29
N GLY A 216 7.47 30.99 4.45
CA GLY A 216 8.71 30.23 4.63
C GLY A 216 8.54 28.72 4.50
N MET A 217 7.32 28.22 4.23
CA MET A 217 6.95 26.78 4.24
C MET A 217 7.23 26.07 5.57
N GLN A 218 7.15 26.82 6.67
CA GLN A 218 7.22 26.23 8.00
C GLN A 218 5.84 25.70 8.38
N TYR A 219 5.81 24.54 9.02
CA TYR A 219 4.57 23.98 9.54
C TYR A 219 4.85 22.98 10.66
N VAL A 220 3.82 22.71 11.46
CA VAL A 220 3.85 21.74 12.56
C VAL A 220 3.04 20.51 12.15
N SER A 221 3.55 19.32 12.46
CA SER A 221 2.91 18.05 12.17
C SER A 221 3.12 17.06 13.31
N LEU A 222 2.12 16.21 13.56
CA LEU A 222 2.21 15.09 14.50
C LEU A 222 3.09 13.96 13.95
N ASN A 223 3.03 13.75 12.63
CA ASN A 223 3.77 12.71 11.94
C ASN A 223 4.97 13.30 11.19
N PRO A 224 6.10 12.57 11.11
CA PRO A 224 7.23 13.01 10.33
C PRO A 224 6.85 13.16 8.85
N ILE A 225 7.37 14.19 8.20
CA ILE A 225 7.18 14.37 6.76
C ILE A 225 7.75 13.17 5.99
N ALA A 226 6.93 12.59 5.11
CA ALA A 226 7.34 11.49 4.24
C ALA A 226 8.16 12.04 3.06
N LEU A 227 9.49 12.06 3.24
CA LEU A 227 10.42 12.47 2.17
C LEU A 227 10.49 11.43 1.03
N ALA A 228 10.28 10.16 1.40
CA ALA A 228 10.00 9.09 0.47
C ALA A 228 8.49 8.96 0.27
N LEU A 229 8.05 8.57 -0.94
CA LEU A 229 6.71 8.00 -1.10
C LEU A 229 6.67 6.72 -0.26
N GLY A 230 6.15 6.84 0.96
CA GLY A 230 5.85 5.69 1.79
C GLY A 230 4.81 4.88 1.05
N HIS A 231 5.12 3.60 0.81
CA HIS A 231 4.08 2.62 0.57
C HIS A 231 3.25 2.62 1.86
N ASP A 232 2.06 3.24 1.83
CA ASP A 232 1.06 2.95 2.83
C ASP A 232 0.91 1.44 2.86
N GLY A 233 1.13 0.84 4.03
CA GLY A 233 1.22 -0.61 4.21
C GLY A 233 -0.12 -1.31 4.01
N SER A 234 -0.68 -1.26 2.81
CA SER A 234 -1.96 -1.83 2.43
C SER A 234 -1.90 -2.35 0.98
N LEU A 235 -1.79 -3.68 0.86
CA LEU A 235 -2.41 -4.50 -0.19
C LEU A 235 -2.30 -4.02 -1.65
N LEU A 236 -1.14 -4.28 -2.29
CA LEU A 236 -1.00 -4.63 -3.71
C LEU A 236 0.40 -5.25 -3.80
N GLY A 237 0.60 -6.56 -3.93
CA GLY A 237 0.02 -7.43 -4.95
C GLY A 237 0.91 -7.47 -6.19
N ASP A 238 2.24 -7.54 -6.04
CA ASP A 238 3.15 -7.59 -7.18
C ASP A 238 3.49 -9.05 -7.51
N THR A 239 2.84 -9.52 -8.57
CA THR A 239 2.95 -10.87 -9.10
C THR A 239 3.83 -10.75 -10.33
N THR A 240 5.04 -11.32 -10.32
CA THR A 240 5.64 -12.02 -11.47
C THR A 240 7.04 -12.58 -11.17
N VAL A 241 7.00 -13.91 -10.93
CA VAL A 241 7.98 -14.96 -11.31
C VAL A 241 9.19 -15.24 -10.40
N SER A 242 9.09 -16.47 -9.85
CA SER A 242 10.11 -17.40 -9.35
C SER A 242 10.63 -17.25 -7.90
N GLU A 243 9.74 -17.37 -6.91
CA GLU A 243 10.12 -17.40 -5.49
C GLU A 243 9.33 -18.41 -4.62
N GLY A 244 9.18 -19.68 -5.05
CA GLY A 244 8.45 -20.68 -4.25
C GLY A 244 8.99 -20.91 -2.81
N GLU A 245 10.30 -20.76 -2.59
CA GLU A 245 10.93 -21.00 -1.28
C GLU A 245 11.17 -19.73 -0.44
N GLN A 246 11.24 -18.57 -1.07
CA GLN A 246 11.51 -17.31 -0.38
C GLN A 246 10.20 -16.68 0.11
N GLU A 247 9.14 -16.78 -0.70
CA GLU A 247 7.81 -16.29 -0.37
C GLU A 247 7.20 -17.07 0.82
N THR A 248 7.44 -18.38 0.90
CA THR A 248 7.02 -19.22 2.03
C THR A 248 7.74 -18.84 3.32
N ARG A 249 9.04 -18.52 3.28
CA ARG A 249 9.80 -18.05 4.45
C ARG A 249 9.43 -16.63 4.87
N GLU A 250 9.13 -15.75 3.92
CA GLU A 250 8.64 -14.41 4.24
C GLU A 250 7.21 -14.43 4.81
N ARG A 251 6.35 -15.32 4.30
CA ARG A 251 5.04 -15.60 4.88
C ARG A 251 5.17 -16.16 6.30
N GLN A 252 6.09 -17.10 6.53
CA GLN A 252 6.39 -17.62 7.88
C GLN A 252 6.89 -16.52 8.82
N LYS A 253 7.82 -15.65 8.40
CA LYS A 253 8.28 -14.51 9.22
C LYS A 253 7.18 -13.48 9.47
N LYS A 254 6.30 -13.24 8.49
CA LYS A 254 5.12 -12.37 8.66
C LYS A 254 4.14 -12.99 9.64
N GLU A 255 3.91 -14.30 9.59
CA GLU A 255 3.08 -15.02 10.55
C GLU A 255 3.68 -15.05 11.94
N GLU A 256 5.00 -15.26 12.08
CA GLU A 256 5.71 -15.17 13.36
C GLU A 256 5.61 -13.77 13.96
N LYS A 257 5.79 -12.73 13.14
CA LYS A 257 5.56 -11.34 13.56
C LYS A 257 4.10 -11.08 13.93
N ARG A 258 3.14 -11.65 13.19
CA ARG A 258 1.70 -11.52 13.50
C ARG A 258 1.36 -12.21 14.82
N LYS A 259 1.86 -13.43 15.04
CA LYS A 259 1.73 -14.19 16.29
C LYS A 259 2.43 -13.47 17.44
N LEU A 260 3.60 -12.87 17.22
CA LEU A 260 4.28 -12.05 18.21
C LEU A 260 3.49 -10.77 18.52
N ALA A 261 2.92 -10.12 17.51
CA ALA A 261 2.07 -8.96 17.70
C ALA A 261 0.76 -9.31 18.41
N GLU A 262 0.18 -10.48 18.15
CA GLU A 262 -0.99 -11.01 18.88
C GLU A 262 -0.63 -11.37 20.33
N LYS A 263 0.50 -12.03 20.57
CA LYS A 263 1.03 -12.27 21.93
C LYS A 263 1.30 -10.95 22.66
N LEU A 264 1.93 -9.99 22.00
CA LEU A 264 2.15 -8.65 22.56
C LEU A 264 0.82 -7.95 22.84
N LYS A 265 -0.20 -8.07 21.98
CA LYS A 265 -1.56 -7.55 22.25
C LYS A 265 -2.21 -8.22 23.46
N GLN A 266 -1.94 -9.50 23.72
CA GLN A 266 -2.43 -10.22 24.90
C GLN A 266 -1.68 -9.80 26.18
N HIS A 267 -0.40 -9.45 26.08
CA HIS A 267 0.44 -9.07 27.22
C HIS A 267 0.55 -7.56 27.47
N THR A 268 0.01 -6.72 26.57
CA THR A 268 0.13 -5.27 26.66
C THR A 268 -1.22 -4.59 26.39
N ILE A 269 -1.72 -3.82 27.36
CA ILE A 269 -2.95 -3.01 27.25
C ILE A 269 -2.65 -1.81 26.33
N PHE A 270 -2.68 -1.98 25.01
CA PHE A 270 -2.17 -0.96 24.06
C PHE A 270 -3.15 -0.39 23.04
N LYS A 271 -4.46 -0.54 23.24
CA LYS A 271 -5.42 0.35 22.56
C LYS A 271 -6.25 1.09 23.59
N ARG A 272 -5.66 2.14 24.16
CA ARG A 272 -6.45 3.23 24.74
C ARG A 272 -7.33 3.77 23.61
N VAL A 273 -8.65 3.71 23.76
CA VAL A 273 -9.55 4.44 22.87
C VAL A 273 -9.15 5.92 22.96
N PRO A 274 -8.77 6.58 21.85
CA PRO A 274 -8.31 7.96 21.90
C PRO A 274 -9.40 8.80 22.55
N SER A 275 -9.05 9.49 23.62
CA SER A 275 -9.95 10.39 24.36
C SER A 275 -10.46 11.48 23.40
N ALA A 276 -11.62 12.09 23.68
CA ALA A 276 -12.07 13.28 22.96
C ALA A 276 -10.96 14.36 22.86
N ARG A 277 -10.12 14.46 23.90
CA ARG A 277 -8.94 15.34 23.94
C ARG A 277 -7.84 14.92 22.96
N ASP A 278 -7.62 13.62 22.75
CA ASP A 278 -6.63 13.09 21.80
C ASP A 278 -7.12 13.27 20.35
N ARG A 279 -8.44 13.17 20.12
CA ARG A 279 -9.08 13.41 18.80
C ARG A 279 -9.07 14.90 18.41
N ALA A 280 -8.99 15.80 19.38
CA ALA A 280 -8.90 17.25 19.13
C ALA A 280 -7.49 17.71 18.72
N LEU A 281 -6.44 16.96 19.06
CA LEU A 281 -5.06 17.35 18.83
C LEU A 281 -4.73 17.59 17.33
N PRO A 282 -5.13 16.73 16.37
CA PRO A 282 -4.93 17.01 14.94
C PRO A 282 -5.60 18.31 14.48
N LYS A 283 -6.82 18.59 14.98
CA LYS A 283 -7.54 19.84 14.70
C LYS A 283 -6.78 21.06 15.22
N ILE A 284 -6.25 20.98 16.44
CA ILE A 284 -5.45 22.05 17.06
C ILE A 284 -4.16 22.30 16.28
N ILE A 285 -3.47 21.25 15.81
CA ILE A 285 -2.26 21.43 14.97
C ILE A 285 -2.60 22.13 13.65
N ASN A 286 -3.72 21.80 13.02
CA ASN A 286 -4.19 22.55 11.85
C ASN A 286 -4.48 24.02 12.21
N GLN A 287 -5.14 24.29 13.34
CA GLN A 287 -5.36 25.67 13.81
C GLN A 287 -4.05 26.44 14.03
N ILE A 288 -3.00 25.80 14.57
CA ILE A 288 -1.65 26.39 14.71
C ILE A 288 -1.07 26.76 13.34
N ASN A 289 -1.15 25.87 12.35
CA ASN A 289 -0.60 26.10 11.01
C ASN A 289 -1.26 27.27 10.27
N TRP A 290 -2.56 27.51 10.52
CA TRP A 290 -3.32 28.58 9.88
C TRP A 290 -3.28 29.92 10.65
N SER A 291 -2.91 29.90 11.94
CA SER A 291 -2.99 31.05 12.86
C SER A 291 -2.33 32.33 12.32
N TRP A 292 -1.15 32.23 11.69
CA TRP A 292 -0.40 33.38 11.16
C TRP A 292 -1.09 34.05 9.96
N GLU A 293 -1.57 33.26 8.99
CA GLU A 293 -2.28 33.78 7.81
C GLU A 293 -3.62 34.41 8.18
N LEU A 294 -4.31 33.80 9.15
CA LEU A 294 -5.59 34.27 9.64
C LEU A 294 -5.45 35.58 10.42
N GLU A 295 -4.46 35.71 11.30
CA GLU A 295 -4.16 36.96 11.98
C GLU A 295 -3.91 38.10 10.99
N LYS A 296 -3.07 37.86 9.97
CA LYS A 296 -2.73 38.86 8.96
C LYS A 296 -3.97 39.30 8.16
N THR A 297 -4.85 38.34 7.85
CA THR A 297 -6.11 38.59 7.14
C THR A 297 -7.08 39.40 7.99
N LEU A 298 -7.24 39.02 9.26
CA LEU A 298 -8.09 39.73 10.22
C LEU A 298 -7.61 41.18 10.37
N HIS A 299 -6.34 41.40 10.71
CA HIS A 299 -5.76 42.75 10.86
C HIS A 299 -5.88 43.62 9.62
N LYS A 300 -5.66 43.05 8.42
CA LYS A 300 -5.80 43.77 7.15
C LYS A 300 -7.23 44.27 6.93
N ASN A 301 -8.22 43.53 7.43
CA ASN A 301 -9.64 43.84 7.29
C ASN A 301 -10.25 44.50 8.55
N VAL A 302 -9.48 44.73 9.63
CA VAL A 302 -9.94 45.42 10.86
C VAL A 302 -10.49 46.81 10.53
N GLY A 303 -9.85 47.54 9.60
CA GLY A 303 -10.30 48.87 9.18
C GLY A 303 -11.66 48.91 8.47
N ARG A 304 -12.28 47.75 8.19
CA ARG A 304 -13.64 47.65 7.64
C ARG A 304 -14.72 47.56 8.71
N LEU A 305 -14.34 47.37 9.99
CA LEU A 305 -15.26 47.40 11.13
C LEU A 305 -15.64 48.84 11.54
N GLY A 306 -14.93 49.85 11.03
CA GLY A 306 -15.25 51.26 11.23
C GLY A 306 -16.07 51.87 10.09
N SER A 307 -16.97 52.81 10.42
CA SER A 307 -17.64 53.67 9.44
C SER A 307 -16.62 54.57 8.75
N ARG A 308 -16.26 54.27 7.49
CA ARG A 308 -15.36 55.14 6.72
C ARG A 308 -16.15 56.13 5.85
N PRO A 309 -15.98 57.46 6.00
CA PRO A 309 -16.43 58.41 5.00
C PRO A 309 -15.45 58.39 3.81
N ARG A 310 -15.98 58.26 2.59
CA ARG A 310 -15.21 58.43 1.35
C ARG A 310 -14.76 59.89 1.24
N ARG A 311 -13.44 60.15 1.31
CA ARG A 311 -12.85 61.43 0.90
C ARG A 311 -12.74 61.44 -0.63
N SER A 312 -13.39 62.39 -1.29
CA SER A 312 -13.29 62.59 -2.75
C SER A 312 -11.93 63.20 -3.12
N LEU A 313 -11.26 62.59 -4.11
CA LEU A 313 -9.94 62.97 -4.61
C LEU A 313 -9.92 64.39 -5.23
N SER A 314 -8.82 65.10 -5.00
CA SER A 314 -8.62 66.49 -5.46
C SER A 314 -8.28 66.55 -6.95
N VAL A 315 -8.54 67.70 -7.58
CA VAL A 315 -8.44 67.90 -9.04
C VAL A 315 -6.99 67.79 -9.55
N SER A 316 -5.98 68.10 -8.73
CA SER A 316 -4.56 67.94 -9.08
C SER A 316 -4.10 66.47 -9.07
N GLU A 317 -4.68 65.64 -8.20
CA GLU A 317 -4.48 64.18 -8.18
C GLU A 317 -5.03 63.52 -9.45
N ARG A 318 -6.17 64.02 -9.95
CA ARG A 318 -6.82 63.55 -11.17
C ARG A 318 -5.97 63.77 -12.43
N VAL A 319 -5.20 64.86 -12.49
CA VAL A 319 -4.34 65.19 -13.64
C VAL A 319 -3.08 64.31 -13.69
N VAL A 320 -2.48 64.02 -12.52
CA VAL A 320 -1.35 63.08 -12.38
C VAL A 320 -1.78 61.63 -12.67
N GLU A 321 -3.03 61.27 -12.35
CA GLU A 321 -3.64 60.00 -12.77
C GLU A 321 -3.84 59.92 -14.30
N THR A 322 -4.20 61.00 -15.00
CA THR A 322 -4.30 60.98 -16.49
C THR A 322 -2.96 60.83 -17.21
N ALA A 323 -1.88 61.42 -16.69
CA ALA A 323 -0.54 61.28 -17.29
C ALA A 323 0.07 59.89 -17.03
N SER A 324 -0.14 59.33 -15.84
CA SER A 324 0.28 57.96 -15.51
C SER A 324 -0.56 56.90 -16.23
N THR A 325 -1.85 57.15 -16.48
CA THR A 325 -2.71 56.25 -17.28
C THR A 325 -2.33 56.21 -18.76
N MET A 326 -1.89 57.31 -19.38
CA MET A 326 -1.40 57.28 -20.77
C MET A 326 -0.10 56.49 -20.91
N ARG A 327 0.86 56.68 -20.00
CA ARG A 327 2.09 55.86 -19.96
C ARG A 327 1.77 54.39 -19.72
N ASN A 328 0.87 54.11 -18.78
CA ASN A 328 0.41 52.75 -18.50
C ASN A 328 -0.36 52.16 -19.69
N TYR A 329 -1.08 52.96 -20.48
CA TYR A 329 -1.80 52.53 -21.68
C TYR A 329 -0.84 52.10 -22.79
N VAL A 330 0.23 52.87 -23.06
CA VAL A 330 1.25 52.50 -24.06
C VAL A 330 2.03 51.25 -23.61
N ILE A 331 2.43 51.19 -22.34
CA ILE A 331 3.05 49.99 -21.77
C ILE A 331 2.07 48.80 -21.82
N LEU A 332 0.78 49.01 -21.56
CA LEU A 332 -0.24 47.97 -21.71
C LEU A 332 -0.37 47.51 -23.17
N GLN A 333 -0.32 48.42 -24.15
CA GLN A 333 -0.45 48.07 -25.57
C GLN A 333 0.75 47.24 -26.06
N LEU A 334 1.98 47.61 -25.65
CA LEU A 334 3.17 46.80 -25.92
C LEU A 334 3.13 45.47 -25.19
N TRP A 335 2.71 45.47 -23.92
CA TRP A 335 2.55 44.26 -23.11
C TRP A 335 1.45 43.34 -23.65
N THR A 336 0.34 43.89 -24.16
CA THR A 336 -0.74 43.12 -24.78
C THR A 336 -0.30 42.54 -26.11
N TRP A 337 0.43 43.28 -26.95
CA TRP A 337 1.01 42.71 -28.17
C TRP A 337 1.98 41.56 -27.87
N PHE A 338 2.88 41.75 -26.89
CA PHE A 338 3.79 40.71 -26.41
C PHE A 338 3.05 39.49 -25.86
N THR A 339 2.01 39.69 -25.03
CA THR A 339 1.26 38.61 -24.38
C THR A 339 0.21 37.93 -25.27
N LEU A 340 -0.30 38.59 -26.31
CA LEU A 340 -1.30 38.05 -27.24
C LEU A 340 -0.69 37.35 -28.45
N TYR A 341 0.47 37.79 -28.93
CA TYR A 341 1.06 37.27 -30.17
C TYR A 341 2.40 36.57 -29.95
N LEU A 342 3.38 37.25 -29.36
CA LEU A 342 4.76 36.71 -29.28
C LEU A 342 4.88 35.59 -28.23
N PHE A 343 4.44 35.85 -27.00
CA PHE A 343 4.48 34.88 -25.90
C PHE A 343 3.69 33.59 -26.17
N PRO A 344 2.44 33.59 -26.68
CA PRO A 344 1.71 32.36 -26.95
C PRO A 344 2.30 31.58 -28.12
N THR A 345 2.92 32.24 -29.11
CA THR A 345 3.61 31.56 -30.22
C THR A 345 4.87 30.86 -29.71
N ILE A 346 5.73 31.57 -28.98
CA ILE A 346 6.92 30.99 -28.34
C ILE A 346 6.51 29.83 -27.41
N ARG A 347 5.47 30.03 -26.59
CA ARG A 347 4.95 28.99 -25.69
C ARG A 347 4.43 27.78 -26.46
N LYS A 348 3.66 27.96 -27.54
CA LYS A 348 3.14 26.86 -28.36
C LYS A 348 4.27 26.08 -29.03
N THR A 349 5.25 26.76 -29.62
CA THR A 349 6.43 26.12 -30.23
C THR A 349 7.24 25.35 -29.18
N PHE A 350 7.47 25.96 -28.01
CA PHE A 350 8.15 25.30 -26.91
C PHE A 350 7.42 24.06 -26.41
N VAL A 351 6.09 24.13 -26.24
CA VAL A 351 5.26 22.99 -25.84
C VAL A 351 5.28 21.88 -26.92
N LEU A 352 5.29 22.24 -28.20
CA LEU A 352 5.35 21.27 -29.30
C LEU A 352 6.69 20.52 -29.30
N VAL A 353 7.81 21.22 -29.08
CA VAL A 353 9.13 20.60 -28.92
C VAL A 353 9.16 19.66 -27.71
N LEU A 354 8.63 20.10 -26.56
CA LEU A 354 8.56 19.25 -25.36
C LEU A 354 7.67 18.01 -25.56
N MET A 355 6.55 18.15 -26.26
CA MET A 355 5.67 17.02 -26.58
C MET A 355 6.34 16.04 -27.56
N GLY A 356 7.05 16.55 -28.59
CA GLY A 356 7.84 15.72 -29.48
C GLY A 356 8.89 14.90 -28.72
N HIS A 357 9.68 15.57 -27.85
CA HIS A 357 10.64 14.89 -26.98
C HIS A 357 10.00 13.86 -26.05
N ARG A 358 8.80 14.14 -25.50
CA ARG A 358 8.05 13.20 -24.65
C ARG A 358 7.61 11.97 -25.42
N VAL A 359 7.19 12.11 -26.68
CA VAL A 359 6.83 10.95 -27.52
C VAL A 359 8.05 10.07 -27.77
N VAL A 360 9.20 10.67 -28.11
CA VAL A 360 10.47 9.92 -28.26
C VAL A 360 10.85 9.22 -26.96
N ALA A 361 10.66 9.88 -25.82
CA ALA A 361 10.91 9.31 -24.51
C ALA A 361 10.04 8.08 -24.22
N GLU A 362 8.73 8.14 -24.45
CA GLU A 362 7.84 6.99 -24.27
C GLU A 362 8.21 5.83 -25.22
N MET A 363 8.61 6.12 -26.46
CA MET A 363 9.07 5.09 -27.41
C MET A 363 10.34 4.38 -26.93
N LEU A 364 11.30 5.14 -26.39
CA LEU A 364 12.52 4.58 -25.81
C LEU A 364 12.25 3.76 -24.54
N LEU A 365 11.32 4.19 -23.67
CA LEU A 365 10.89 3.40 -22.52
C LEU A 365 10.31 2.04 -22.93
N LEU A 366 9.48 2.02 -23.97
CA LEU A 366 8.94 0.77 -24.51
C LEU A 366 10.04 -0.16 -25.05
N LEU A 367 11.07 0.41 -25.68
CA LEU A 367 12.23 -0.35 -26.16
C LEU A 367 13.03 -0.94 -25.00
N LEU A 368 13.24 -0.20 -23.91
CA LEU A 368 13.96 -0.67 -22.72
C LEU A 368 13.19 -1.73 -21.92
N GLU A 369 11.86 -1.67 -21.95
CA GLU A 369 10.95 -2.67 -21.35
C GLU A 369 10.74 -3.91 -22.23
N PHE A 370 11.30 -3.95 -23.43
CA PHE A 370 11.13 -5.06 -24.36
C PHE A 370 11.63 -6.38 -23.75
N ARG A 371 10.77 -7.41 -23.80
CA ARG A 371 11.07 -8.77 -23.35
C ARG A 371 10.97 -9.72 -24.55
N ALA A 372 12.06 -10.40 -24.89
CA ALA A 372 12.10 -11.31 -26.03
C ALA A 372 11.18 -12.54 -25.86
N LYS A 373 10.94 -12.99 -24.61
CA LYS A 373 10.01 -14.08 -24.25
C LYS A 373 9.39 -13.82 -22.87
N PRO A 374 8.13 -14.25 -22.61
CA PRO A 374 7.52 -14.14 -21.30
C PRO A 374 8.34 -14.95 -20.27
N GLY A 375 8.92 -14.25 -19.29
CA GLY A 375 9.78 -14.83 -18.24
C GLY A 375 11.27 -14.46 -18.32
N TYR A 376 11.73 -13.84 -19.42
CA TYR A 376 13.11 -13.36 -19.54
C TYR A 376 13.26 -11.95 -18.97
N ALA A 377 14.49 -11.62 -18.53
CA ALA A 377 14.86 -10.29 -18.03
C ALA A 377 14.70 -9.22 -19.13
N ALA A 378 14.20 -8.03 -18.78
CA ALA A 378 14.14 -6.91 -19.72
C ALA A 378 15.54 -6.33 -19.96
N LEU A 379 15.71 -5.50 -21.00
CA LEU A 379 17.03 -4.93 -21.32
C LEU A 379 17.60 -4.10 -20.15
N LYS A 380 16.73 -3.37 -19.46
CA LYS A 380 17.05 -2.63 -18.23
C LYS A 380 17.52 -3.49 -17.05
N ASP A 381 17.14 -4.76 -17.01
CA ASP A 381 17.50 -5.67 -15.92
C ASP A 381 18.92 -6.25 -16.12
N ILE A 382 19.43 -6.21 -17.36
CA ILE A 382 20.73 -6.76 -17.74
C ILE A 382 21.81 -5.68 -17.64
N SER A 383 21.50 -4.49 -18.14
CA SER A 383 22.46 -3.40 -18.32
C SER A 383 22.19 -2.22 -17.38
N ALA A 384 23.24 -1.77 -16.68
CA ALA A 384 23.16 -0.60 -15.80
C ALA A 384 22.91 0.69 -16.60
N THR A 385 23.43 0.79 -17.82
CA THR A 385 23.21 1.95 -18.70
C THR A 385 21.76 2.05 -19.14
N ALA A 386 21.16 0.94 -19.55
CA ALA A 386 19.73 0.86 -19.89
C ALA A 386 18.85 1.31 -18.71
N GLN A 387 19.18 0.87 -17.50
CA GLN A 387 18.49 1.31 -16.28
C GLN A 387 18.67 2.81 -16.02
N GLN A 388 19.87 3.35 -16.21
CA GLN A 388 20.12 4.78 -15.98
C GLN A 388 19.40 5.67 -17.00
N VAL A 389 19.34 5.25 -18.26
CA VAL A 389 18.57 5.93 -19.30
C VAL A 389 17.08 5.95 -18.96
N GLU A 390 16.53 4.80 -18.54
CA GLU A 390 15.13 4.72 -18.08
C GLU A 390 14.84 5.71 -16.95
N ILE A 391 15.67 5.76 -15.91
CA ILE A 391 15.50 6.66 -14.77
C ILE A 391 15.47 8.12 -15.24
N ARG A 392 16.40 8.52 -16.10
CA ARG A 392 16.48 9.90 -16.63
C ARG A 392 15.25 10.24 -17.47
N LEU A 393 14.76 9.28 -18.24
CA LEU A 393 13.62 9.45 -19.12
C LEU A 393 12.30 9.56 -18.35
N GLN A 394 12.14 8.75 -17.30
CA GLN A 394 11.04 8.86 -16.36
C GLN A 394 11.05 10.23 -15.65
N GLN A 395 12.19 10.63 -15.09
CA GLN A 395 12.35 11.95 -14.44
C GLN A 395 11.91 13.09 -15.35
N PHE A 396 12.33 13.05 -16.62
CA PHE A 396 11.94 14.02 -17.63
C PHE A 396 10.43 14.03 -17.91
N CYS A 397 9.79 12.87 -18.04
CA CYS A 397 8.34 12.75 -18.24
C CYS A 397 7.51 13.26 -17.05
N TYR A 398 8.04 13.15 -15.82
CA TYR A 398 7.33 13.52 -14.59
C TYR A 398 7.46 14.98 -14.18
N TRP A 399 8.57 15.65 -14.51
CA TRP A 399 8.80 17.05 -14.14
C TRP A 399 7.68 18.02 -14.58
N PRO A 400 7.14 17.95 -15.81
CA PRO A 400 6.03 18.83 -16.21
C PRO A 400 4.79 18.66 -15.33
N MET A 401 4.46 17.41 -14.97
CA MET A 401 3.30 17.10 -14.13
C MET A 401 3.49 17.62 -12.71
N GLN A 402 4.67 17.38 -12.10
CA GLN A 402 5.02 17.92 -10.78
C GLN A 402 5.05 19.45 -10.77
N TYR A 403 5.56 20.08 -11.84
CA TYR A 403 5.56 21.52 -11.95
C TYR A 403 4.14 22.10 -12.03
N MET A 404 3.22 21.42 -12.74
CA MET A 404 1.82 21.84 -12.82
C MET A 404 1.13 21.77 -11.45
N THR A 405 1.32 20.71 -10.67
CA THR A 405 0.76 20.61 -9.32
C THR A 405 1.33 21.68 -8.38
N LEU A 406 2.63 22.00 -8.51
CA LEU A 406 3.24 23.11 -7.77
C LEU A 406 2.73 24.48 -8.20
N ARG A 407 2.37 24.66 -9.48
CA ARG A 407 1.78 25.91 -9.95
C ARG A 407 0.37 26.11 -9.41
N GLN A 408 -0.42 25.04 -9.31
CA GLN A 408 -1.75 25.07 -8.69
C GLN A 408 -1.69 25.51 -7.21
N ARG A 409 -0.61 25.18 -6.49
CA ARG A 409 -0.38 25.66 -5.11
C ARG A 409 -0.44 27.18 -4.99
N LYS A 410 0.09 27.94 -5.97
CA LYS A 410 0.09 29.41 -5.93
C LYS A 410 -1.33 30.00 -5.92
N ASN A 411 -2.32 29.22 -6.35
CA ASN A 411 -3.73 29.62 -6.36
C ASN A 411 -4.45 29.29 -5.03
N ASN A 412 -3.79 28.68 -4.06
CA ASN A 412 -4.33 28.27 -2.76
C ASN A 412 -3.62 29.00 -1.59
N TRP A 413 -4.20 28.90 -0.38
CA TRP A 413 -3.59 29.39 0.86
C TRP A 413 -2.21 28.75 1.10
N ALA A 414 -1.20 29.51 1.54
CA ALA A 414 0.15 28.98 1.71
C ALA A 414 0.30 28.14 3.00
N SER A 415 -0.65 28.27 3.93
CA SER A 415 -0.83 27.39 5.11
C SER A 415 -1.26 25.96 4.79
N VAL A 416 -1.63 25.65 3.53
CA VAL A 416 -1.97 24.28 3.11
C VAL A 416 -0.69 23.43 3.01
N THR A 417 -0.58 22.45 3.90
CA THR A 417 0.64 21.62 4.07
C THR A 417 0.71 20.41 3.14
N THR A 418 -0.39 20.04 2.48
CA THR A 418 -0.50 18.81 1.66
C THR A 418 0.49 18.76 0.48
N SER A 419 0.80 19.91 -0.12
CA SER A 419 1.71 20.00 -1.27
C SER A 419 3.19 20.20 -0.90
N HIS A 420 3.53 20.29 0.39
CA HIS A 420 4.91 20.53 0.83
C HIS A 420 5.86 19.36 0.52
N PRO A 421 5.46 18.08 0.71
CA PRO A 421 6.30 16.94 0.33
C PRO A 421 6.61 16.92 -1.17
N ASP A 422 5.63 17.23 -2.03
CA ASP A 422 5.81 17.23 -3.48
C ASP A 422 6.75 18.36 -3.94
N TYR A 423 6.70 19.53 -3.29
CA TYR A 423 7.66 20.60 -3.50
C TYR A 423 9.08 20.13 -3.18
N ILE A 424 9.28 19.52 -2.00
CA ILE A 424 10.60 19.07 -1.56
C ILE A 424 11.12 17.98 -2.51
N ARG A 425 10.26 17.07 -2.96
CA ARG A 425 10.62 16.00 -3.91
C ARG A 425 11.03 16.56 -5.27
N PHE A 426 10.25 17.48 -5.83
CA PHE A 426 10.54 18.11 -7.12
C PHE A 426 11.90 18.82 -7.11
N TYR A 427 12.15 19.68 -6.12
CA TYR A 427 13.42 20.40 -6.01
C TYR A 427 14.59 19.48 -5.64
N ASN A 428 14.38 18.41 -4.87
CA ASN A 428 15.41 17.41 -4.63
C ASN A 428 15.81 16.70 -5.92
N SER A 429 14.83 16.28 -6.74
CA SER A 429 15.09 15.66 -8.04
C SER A 429 15.84 16.63 -8.97
N LEU A 430 15.35 17.86 -9.12
CA LEU A 430 15.98 18.87 -9.97
C LEU A 430 17.43 19.17 -9.52
N TRP A 431 17.65 19.31 -8.22
CA TRP A 431 18.97 19.58 -7.65
C TRP A 431 19.94 18.41 -7.84
N LEU A 432 19.46 17.18 -7.70
CA LEU A 432 20.28 15.99 -7.95
C LEU A 432 20.69 15.89 -9.42
N VAL A 433 19.75 16.08 -10.35
CA VAL A 433 20.09 16.06 -11.79
C VAL A 433 21.05 17.18 -12.14
N ALA A 434 20.85 18.38 -11.61
CA ALA A 434 21.76 19.50 -11.86
C ALA A 434 23.19 19.20 -11.36
N ASN A 435 23.35 18.69 -10.14
CA ASN A 435 24.67 18.32 -9.63
C ASN A 435 25.29 17.15 -10.41
N ASP A 436 24.49 16.16 -10.79
CA ASP A 436 24.97 15.03 -11.59
C ASP A 436 25.48 15.51 -12.95
N VAL A 437 24.79 16.44 -13.62
CA VAL A 437 25.24 17.07 -14.87
C VAL A 437 26.51 17.91 -14.66
N ILE A 438 26.58 18.73 -13.60
CA ILE A 438 27.76 19.56 -13.33
C ILE A 438 29.00 18.68 -13.07
N ILE A 439 28.86 17.67 -12.21
CA ILE A 439 29.94 16.71 -11.92
C ILE A 439 30.26 15.90 -13.18
N GLY A 440 29.24 15.55 -13.97
CA GLY A 440 29.38 14.80 -15.22
C GLY A 440 30.18 15.55 -16.26
N ILE A 441 29.94 16.85 -16.45
CA ILE A 441 30.73 17.68 -17.38
C ILE A 441 32.19 17.73 -16.95
N ALA A 442 32.47 17.91 -15.66
CA ALA A 442 33.84 17.93 -15.14
C ALA A 442 34.54 16.58 -15.31
N LEU A 443 33.86 15.48 -14.98
CA LEU A 443 34.37 14.11 -15.13
C LEU A 443 34.57 13.76 -16.61
N GLY A 444 33.63 14.14 -17.48
CA GLY A 444 33.68 13.90 -18.92
C GLY A 444 34.83 14.61 -19.59
N SER A 445 35.05 15.90 -19.29
CA SER A 445 36.21 16.65 -19.80
C SER A 445 37.51 15.95 -19.43
N TYR A 446 37.64 15.53 -18.17
CA TYR A 446 38.81 14.81 -17.69
C TYR A 446 39.04 13.48 -18.40
N ILE A 447 37.99 12.68 -18.61
CA ILE A 447 38.08 11.39 -19.32
C ILE A 447 38.42 11.59 -20.79
N ILE A 448 37.83 12.59 -21.46
CA ILE A 448 38.06 12.87 -22.89
C ILE A 448 39.49 13.34 -23.13
N GLU A 449 40.00 14.25 -22.29
CA GLU A 449 41.37 14.78 -22.39
C GLU A 449 42.44 13.71 -22.15
N ASN A 450 42.13 12.70 -21.32
CA ASN A 450 43.06 11.63 -20.96
C ASN A 450 42.63 10.26 -21.50
N ALA A 451 41.84 10.22 -22.58
CA ALA A 451 41.20 8.98 -23.05
C ALA A 451 42.23 7.89 -23.40
N ASP A 452 43.34 8.27 -24.03
CA ASP A 452 44.42 7.34 -24.39
C ASP A 452 45.10 6.75 -23.15
N TRP A 453 45.43 7.60 -22.17
CA TRP A 453 46.04 7.17 -20.91
C TRP A 453 45.10 6.27 -20.10
N VAL A 454 43.82 6.63 -20.00
CA VAL A 454 42.81 5.83 -19.30
C VAL A 454 42.62 4.47 -20.00
N ALA A 455 42.61 4.45 -21.32
CA ALA A 455 42.51 3.21 -22.09
C ALA A 455 43.73 2.30 -21.92
N GLU A 456 44.94 2.86 -21.92
CA GLU A 456 46.18 2.11 -21.63
C GLU A 456 46.14 1.51 -20.23
N GLN A 457 45.78 2.30 -19.21
CA GLN A 457 45.64 1.81 -17.84
C GLN A 457 44.57 0.71 -17.69
N ILE A 458 43.44 0.82 -18.41
CA ILE A 458 42.41 -0.22 -18.43
C ILE A 458 42.95 -1.49 -19.11
N GLY A 459 43.69 -1.35 -20.21
CA GLY A 459 44.35 -2.46 -20.89
C GLY A 459 45.35 -3.19 -19.99
N ASP A 460 46.25 -2.45 -19.34
CA ASP A 460 47.25 -2.99 -18.42
C ASP A 460 46.60 -3.70 -17.23
N LEU A 461 45.55 -3.09 -16.65
CA LEU A 461 44.80 -3.68 -15.55
C LEU A 461 44.11 -4.98 -15.99
N LEU A 462 43.51 -4.97 -17.19
CA LEU A 462 42.84 -6.13 -17.74
C LEU A 462 43.82 -7.27 -17.98
N GLN A 463 44.96 -7.00 -18.62
CA GLN A 463 46.00 -8.02 -18.85
C GLN A 463 46.53 -8.58 -17.52
N THR A 464 46.92 -7.69 -16.60
CA THR A 464 47.52 -8.09 -15.32
C THR A 464 46.56 -8.94 -14.46
N TYR A 465 45.30 -8.50 -14.31
CA TYR A 465 44.38 -9.14 -13.35
C TYR A 465 43.48 -10.21 -13.98
N THR A 466 43.14 -10.11 -15.27
CA THR A 466 42.25 -11.09 -15.92
C THR A 466 42.99 -12.17 -16.69
N VAL A 467 44.23 -11.91 -17.13
CA VAL A 467 45.06 -12.90 -17.84
C VAL A 467 46.18 -13.40 -16.94
N ASP A 468 47.16 -12.55 -16.62
CA ASP A 468 48.42 -12.97 -15.98
C ASP A 468 48.19 -13.54 -14.57
N ALA A 469 47.36 -12.88 -13.76
CA ALA A 469 47.01 -13.35 -12.42
C ALA A 469 46.25 -14.70 -12.44
N LEU A 470 45.38 -14.93 -13.44
CA LEU A 470 44.68 -16.20 -13.58
C LEU A 470 45.61 -17.31 -14.08
N GLN A 471 46.46 -17.04 -15.07
CA GLN A 471 47.48 -17.99 -15.55
C GLN A 471 48.45 -18.37 -14.44
N SER A 472 48.94 -17.39 -13.66
CA SER A 472 49.81 -17.63 -12.50
C SER A 472 49.11 -18.46 -11.43
N SER A 473 47.84 -18.16 -11.13
CA SER A 473 47.07 -18.96 -10.17
C SER A 473 46.85 -20.41 -10.65
N ILE A 474 46.50 -20.63 -11.92
CA ILE A 474 46.27 -21.97 -12.48
C ILE A 474 47.55 -22.80 -12.52
N SER A 475 48.67 -22.21 -12.97
CA SER A 475 49.98 -22.88 -12.94
C SER A 475 50.43 -23.20 -11.52
N TRP A 476 50.16 -22.33 -10.54
CA TRP A 476 50.38 -22.63 -9.12
C TRP A 476 49.52 -23.79 -8.61
N LEU A 477 48.25 -23.89 -9.07
CA LEU A 477 47.34 -24.99 -8.74
C LEU A 477 47.80 -26.34 -9.33
N MET A 478 48.41 -26.35 -10.52
CA MET A 478 48.92 -27.57 -11.17
C MET A 478 50.16 -28.15 -10.47
N GLY A 479 50.88 -27.33 -9.71
CA GLY A 479 51.96 -27.76 -8.81
C GLY A 479 51.41 -28.31 -7.50
N TRP A 480 51.99 -27.87 -6.37
CA TRP A 480 51.57 -28.25 -5.01
C TRP A 480 51.09 -27.02 -4.23
N PRO A 481 49.87 -26.53 -4.49
CA PRO A 481 49.36 -25.32 -3.85
C PRO A 481 49.25 -25.54 -2.34
N ALA A 482 49.84 -24.63 -1.55
CA ALA A 482 49.80 -24.65 -0.07
C ALA A 482 50.20 -25.99 0.59
N GLY A 483 51.00 -26.83 -0.09
CA GLY A 483 51.39 -28.16 0.40
C GLY A 483 50.33 -29.26 0.24
N LEU A 484 49.22 -28.98 -0.44
CA LEU A 484 48.22 -29.99 -0.81
C LEU A 484 48.69 -30.78 -2.03
N LYS A 485 48.86 -32.10 -1.86
CA LYS A 485 49.17 -33.01 -2.96
C LYS A 485 47.91 -33.32 -3.76
N LEU A 486 47.67 -32.57 -4.82
CA LEU A 486 46.55 -32.78 -5.73
C LEU A 486 46.82 -33.93 -6.71
N ASN A 487 45.75 -34.44 -7.34
CA ASN A 487 45.89 -35.38 -8.45
C ASN A 487 46.49 -34.67 -9.67
N GLY A 488 47.70 -35.06 -10.06
CA GLY A 488 48.48 -34.41 -11.12
C GLY A 488 47.83 -34.49 -12.51
N GLU A 489 47.31 -35.66 -12.91
CA GLU A 489 46.69 -35.85 -14.23
C GLU A 489 45.44 -34.99 -14.39
N LEU A 490 44.57 -34.96 -13.37
CA LEU A 490 43.37 -34.14 -13.40
C LEU A 490 43.69 -32.64 -13.34
N ALA A 491 44.68 -32.26 -12.53
CA ALA A 491 45.10 -30.86 -12.42
C ALA A 491 45.71 -30.36 -13.73
N ALA A 492 46.50 -31.18 -14.42
CA ALA A 492 47.05 -30.89 -15.74
C ALA A 492 45.94 -30.74 -16.79
N PHE A 493 45.01 -31.69 -16.86
CA PHE A 493 43.90 -31.61 -17.80
C PHE A 493 43.02 -30.36 -17.61
N LEU A 494 42.62 -30.05 -16.37
CA LEU A 494 41.82 -28.85 -16.08
C LEU A 494 42.63 -27.57 -16.31
N GLY A 495 43.91 -27.59 -15.94
CA GLY A 495 44.83 -26.48 -16.13
C GLY A 495 45.01 -26.12 -17.60
N ASP A 496 45.36 -27.09 -18.44
CA ASP A 496 45.56 -26.92 -19.88
C ASP A 496 44.27 -26.42 -20.56
N LEU A 497 43.11 -26.95 -20.19
CA LEU A 497 41.82 -26.50 -20.71
C LEU A 497 41.54 -25.03 -20.38
N PHE A 498 41.74 -24.61 -19.13
CA PHE A 498 41.48 -23.23 -18.72
C PHE A 498 42.53 -22.26 -19.27
N LEU A 499 43.81 -22.65 -19.31
CA LEU A 499 44.87 -21.86 -19.92
C LEU A 499 44.60 -21.62 -21.41
N TRP A 500 44.17 -22.64 -22.15
CA TRP A 500 43.79 -22.49 -23.56
C TRP A 500 42.67 -21.45 -23.77
N VAL A 501 41.65 -21.44 -22.91
CA VAL A 501 40.57 -20.43 -22.99
C VAL A 501 41.07 -19.04 -22.59
N ILE A 502 41.97 -18.93 -21.61
CA ILE A 502 42.58 -17.65 -21.22
C ILE A 502 43.44 -17.09 -22.36
N ASP A 503 44.22 -17.93 -23.03
CA ASP A 503 45.06 -17.52 -24.17
C ASP A 503 44.19 -17.00 -25.33
N TYR A 504 43.08 -17.71 -25.63
CA TYR A 504 42.10 -17.22 -26.59
C TYR A 504 41.50 -15.87 -26.18
N TRP A 505 41.21 -15.68 -24.89
CA TRP A 505 40.72 -14.40 -24.37
C TRP A 505 41.77 -13.29 -24.45
N SER A 506 43.05 -13.59 -24.20
CA SER A 506 44.16 -12.64 -24.38
C SER A 506 44.22 -12.13 -25.82
N SER A 507 44.09 -13.01 -26.81
CA SER A 507 44.00 -12.59 -28.23
C SER A 507 42.78 -11.70 -28.52
N CYS A 508 41.65 -11.94 -27.85
CA CYS A 508 40.48 -11.06 -27.95
C CYS A 508 40.74 -9.68 -27.33
N ILE A 509 41.43 -9.62 -26.19
CA ILE A 509 41.84 -8.36 -25.56
C ILE A 509 42.78 -7.58 -26.47
N GLU A 510 43.81 -8.22 -27.03
CA GLU A 510 44.75 -7.59 -27.97
C GLU A 510 44.03 -6.99 -29.18
N THR A 511 42.99 -7.67 -29.68
CA THR A 511 42.15 -7.16 -30.78
C THR A 511 41.28 -5.97 -30.35
N LEU A 512 40.88 -5.91 -29.08
CA LEU A 512 40.06 -4.84 -28.52
C LEU A 512 40.88 -3.61 -28.11
N THR A 513 42.15 -3.77 -27.72
CA THR A 513 43.07 -2.70 -27.29
C THR A 513 43.04 -1.44 -28.18
N PRO A 514 43.14 -1.52 -29.52
CA PRO A 514 43.09 -0.31 -30.37
C PRO A 514 41.73 0.41 -30.37
N ALA A 515 40.65 -0.28 -30.00
CA ALA A 515 39.31 0.31 -29.89
C ALA A 515 39.01 0.88 -28.49
N LEU A 516 39.80 0.53 -27.45
CA LEU A 516 39.60 1.00 -26.07
C LEU A 516 39.59 2.54 -25.95
N PRO A 517 40.51 3.31 -26.58
CA PRO A 517 40.48 4.78 -26.49
C PRO A 517 39.19 5.38 -27.04
N GLN A 518 38.66 4.84 -28.16
CA GLN A 518 37.39 5.31 -28.73
C GLN A 518 36.20 4.99 -27.83
N MET A 519 36.19 3.81 -27.19
CA MET A 519 35.17 3.45 -26.20
C MET A 519 35.22 4.37 -24.98
N VAL A 520 36.41 4.62 -24.42
CA VAL A 520 36.61 5.54 -23.29
C VAL A 520 36.21 6.96 -23.66
N TRP A 521 36.54 7.42 -24.86
CA TRP A 521 36.11 8.73 -25.36
C TRP A 521 34.57 8.83 -25.44
N PHE A 522 33.91 7.81 -25.97
CA PHE A 522 32.44 7.74 -26.03
C PHE A 522 31.80 7.72 -24.64
N ILE A 523 32.39 6.98 -23.70
CA ILE A 523 31.99 6.99 -22.28
C ILE A 523 32.16 8.41 -21.71
N GLY A 524 33.27 9.08 -21.99
CA GLY A 524 33.52 10.48 -21.61
C GLY A 524 32.45 11.42 -22.15
N PHE A 525 32.08 11.30 -23.43
CA PHE A 525 31.01 12.07 -24.06
C PHE A 525 29.64 11.84 -23.41
N SER A 526 29.33 10.61 -22.98
CA SER A 526 28.07 10.31 -22.28
C SER A 526 27.89 11.11 -20.97
N SER A 527 28.98 11.61 -20.38
CA SER A 527 28.97 12.36 -19.13
C SER A 527 28.26 13.72 -19.22
N PHE A 528 28.00 14.24 -20.44
CA PHE A 528 27.14 15.43 -20.61
C PHE A 528 25.70 15.20 -20.13
N ALA A 529 25.23 13.95 -20.12
CA ALA A 529 23.94 13.58 -19.55
C ALA A 529 23.99 13.32 -18.03
N GLY A 530 25.16 13.52 -17.38
CA GLY A 530 25.39 13.38 -15.95
C GLY A 530 26.49 12.37 -15.59
N ALA A 531 27.13 12.52 -14.41
CA ALA A 531 28.20 11.65 -13.93
C ALA A 531 27.75 10.20 -13.71
N SER A 532 26.47 9.98 -13.45
CA SER A 532 25.85 8.67 -13.36
C SER A 532 25.95 7.84 -14.65
N MET A 533 25.97 8.47 -15.83
CA MET A 533 26.02 7.79 -17.14
C MET A 533 27.35 7.08 -17.41
N PRO A 534 28.53 7.74 -17.31
CA PRO A 534 29.80 7.06 -17.52
C PRO A 534 30.03 5.96 -16.47
N ILE A 535 29.61 6.15 -15.22
CA ILE A 535 29.71 5.10 -14.17
C ILE A 535 28.91 3.86 -14.56
N ALA A 536 27.69 4.03 -15.07
CA ALA A 536 26.88 2.92 -15.57
C ALA A 536 27.55 2.22 -16.77
N MET A 537 28.11 2.98 -17.71
CA MET A 537 28.81 2.42 -18.87
C MET A 537 30.09 1.65 -18.48
N PHE A 538 30.87 2.17 -17.52
CA PHE A 538 32.03 1.46 -16.98
C PHE A 538 31.62 0.14 -16.29
N SER A 539 30.48 0.10 -15.59
CA SER A 539 29.95 -1.12 -14.96
C SER A 539 29.57 -2.20 -16.00
N ASP A 540 28.94 -1.79 -17.11
CA ASP A 540 28.59 -2.69 -18.21
C ASP A 540 29.83 -3.16 -18.99
N MET A 541 30.81 -2.27 -19.20
CA MET A 541 32.10 -2.60 -19.81
C MET A 541 32.85 -3.63 -18.96
N LEU A 542 32.94 -3.43 -17.63
CA LEU A 542 33.52 -4.41 -16.70
C LEU A 542 32.82 -5.78 -16.77
N SER A 543 31.49 -5.78 -16.88
CA SER A 543 30.71 -7.02 -16.99
C SER A 543 31.01 -7.78 -18.29
N THR A 544 31.24 -7.06 -19.39
CA THR A 544 31.59 -7.63 -20.70
C THR A 544 33.02 -8.15 -20.72
N LEU A 545 33.97 -7.37 -20.21
CA LEU A 545 35.40 -7.71 -20.18
C LEU A 545 35.72 -8.90 -19.26
N THR A 546 34.83 -9.23 -18.31
CA THR A 546 35.04 -10.33 -17.34
C THR A 546 34.17 -11.57 -17.61
N ILE A 547 33.61 -11.70 -18.82
CA ILE A 547 32.71 -12.81 -19.18
C ILE A 547 33.39 -14.19 -19.10
N HIS A 548 34.68 -14.28 -19.43
CA HIS A 548 35.46 -15.51 -19.35
C HIS A 548 35.56 -16.03 -17.90
N ILE A 549 35.76 -15.14 -16.92
CA ILE A 549 35.79 -15.48 -15.48
C ILE A 549 34.43 -16.00 -15.03
N TYR A 550 33.34 -15.39 -15.51
CA TYR A 550 31.99 -15.90 -15.26
C TYR A 550 31.77 -17.29 -15.85
N SER A 551 32.27 -17.54 -17.07
CA SER A 551 32.24 -18.85 -17.72
C SER A 551 33.00 -19.90 -16.91
N PHE A 552 34.23 -19.60 -16.47
CA PHE A 552 35.03 -20.51 -15.64
C PHE A 552 34.38 -20.82 -14.30
N TYR A 553 33.82 -19.81 -13.63
CA TYR A 553 33.06 -20.00 -12.41
C TYR A 553 31.86 -20.95 -12.63
N LEU A 554 31.11 -20.77 -13.72
CA LEU A 554 29.95 -21.62 -14.03
C LEU A 554 30.38 -23.06 -14.36
N ALA A 555 31.41 -23.22 -15.20
CA ALA A 555 31.91 -24.53 -15.59
C ALA A 555 32.47 -25.32 -14.39
N SER A 556 33.39 -24.70 -13.63
CA SER A 556 33.97 -25.33 -12.43
C SER A 556 32.94 -25.57 -11.33
N GLY A 557 31.99 -24.65 -11.12
CA GLY A 557 30.89 -24.80 -10.18
C GLY A 557 29.99 -26.00 -10.51
N ARG A 558 29.64 -26.17 -11.79
CA ARG A 558 28.85 -27.33 -12.25
C ARG A 558 29.58 -28.65 -12.06
N ILE A 559 30.86 -28.71 -12.42
CA ILE A 559 31.68 -29.92 -12.23
C ILE A 559 31.76 -30.27 -10.73
N TYR A 560 32.04 -29.28 -9.89
CA TYR A 560 32.10 -29.47 -8.43
C TYR A 560 30.75 -29.93 -7.85
N HIS A 561 29.65 -29.31 -8.28
CA HIS A 561 28.31 -29.67 -7.84
C HIS A 561 27.90 -31.08 -8.27
N TRP A 562 28.19 -31.46 -9.52
CA TRP A 562 27.98 -32.81 -10.02
C TRP A 562 28.79 -33.83 -9.22
N GLN A 563 30.07 -33.55 -8.96
CA GLN A 563 30.93 -34.43 -8.17
C GLN A 563 30.40 -34.61 -6.74
N LEU A 564 29.98 -33.53 -6.06
CA LEU A 564 29.36 -33.61 -4.73
C LEU A 564 28.05 -34.41 -4.74
N THR A 565 27.21 -34.22 -5.75
CA THR A 565 25.90 -34.90 -5.85
C THR A 565 26.09 -36.41 -6.11
N ILE A 566 27.04 -36.78 -6.96
CA ILE A 566 27.41 -38.18 -7.21
C ILE A 566 28.01 -38.79 -5.93
N LEU A 567 28.91 -38.08 -5.26
CA LEU A 567 29.53 -38.55 -4.02
C LEU A 567 28.49 -38.74 -2.90
N GLN A 568 27.52 -37.83 -2.77
CA GLN A 568 26.39 -37.99 -1.83
C GLN A 568 25.52 -39.20 -2.19
N SER A 569 25.23 -39.41 -3.47
CA SER A 569 24.44 -40.54 -3.95
C SER A 569 25.16 -41.87 -3.70
N LEU A 570 26.46 -41.94 -3.99
CA LEU A 570 27.30 -43.10 -3.71
C LEU A 570 27.45 -43.32 -2.20
N PHE A 571 27.60 -42.26 -1.40
CA PHE A 571 27.61 -42.37 0.06
C PHE A 571 26.32 -42.99 0.61
N HIS A 572 25.16 -42.69 0.01
CA HIS A 572 23.91 -43.36 0.34
C HIS A 572 23.92 -44.84 -0.08
N LEU A 573 24.46 -45.17 -1.26
CA LEU A 573 24.63 -46.55 -1.74
C LEU A 573 25.42 -47.40 -0.73
N PHE A 574 26.55 -46.91 -0.19
CA PHE A 574 27.28 -47.63 0.87
C PHE A 574 26.49 -47.91 2.13
N ARG A 575 25.60 -46.99 2.49
CA ARG A 575 24.80 -47.11 3.71
C ARG A 575 23.58 -48.01 3.53
N GLY A 576 23.42 -48.65 2.36
CA GLY A 576 22.22 -49.41 2.00
C GLY A 576 20.99 -48.51 1.87
N LYS A 577 21.19 -47.25 1.47
CA LYS A 577 20.14 -46.22 1.39
C LYS A 577 19.98 -45.70 -0.04
N LYS A 578 18.76 -45.28 -0.39
CA LYS A 578 18.42 -44.69 -1.68
C LYS A 578 17.58 -43.43 -1.46
N HIS A 579 17.88 -42.36 -2.20
CA HIS A 579 17.02 -41.19 -2.21
C HIS A 579 15.81 -41.44 -3.11
N ASN A 580 14.61 -41.42 -2.53
CA ASN A 580 13.37 -41.61 -3.25
C ASN A 580 12.83 -40.24 -3.70
N VAL A 581 13.01 -39.93 -4.99
CA VAL A 581 12.62 -38.64 -5.59
C VAL A 581 11.11 -38.39 -5.46
N LEU A 582 10.29 -39.44 -5.54
CA LEU A 582 8.82 -39.33 -5.47
C LEU A 582 8.32 -38.95 -4.06
N ARG A 583 9.05 -39.38 -3.02
CA ARG A 583 8.70 -39.13 -1.61
C ARG A 583 9.62 -38.13 -0.91
N ASN A 584 10.60 -37.59 -1.63
CA ASN A 584 11.64 -36.68 -1.15
C ASN A 584 12.25 -37.11 0.20
N ARG A 585 12.57 -38.40 0.34
CA ARG A 585 13.11 -39.00 1.58
C ARG A 585 14.16 -40.05 1.28
N ILE A 586 14.94 -40.43 2.29
CA ILE A 586 15.96 -41.48 2.18
C ILE A 586 15.35 -42.80 2.69
N ASP A 587 15.19 -43.77 1.78
CA ASP A 587 14.67 -45.11 2.07
C ASP A 587 15.82 -46.13 2.15
N SER A 588 15.64 -47.24 2.86
CA SER A 588 16.56 -48.39 2.79
C SER A 588 16.33 -49.16 1.49
N CYS A 589 17.41 -49.62 0.86
CA CYS A 589 17.35 -50.43 -0.36
C CYS A 589 18.39 -51.54 -0.26
N ASP A 590 17.99 -52.76 -0.55
CA ASP A 590 18.91 -53.90 -0.59
C ASP A 590 19.65 -53.87 -1.94
N TYR A 591 20.98 -53.76 -1.88
CA TYR A 591 21.86 -53.76 -3.05
C TYR A 591 22.66 -55.05 -3.10
N ASP A 592 22.89 -55.57 -4.31
CA ASP A 592 23.76 -56.72 -4.53
C ASP A 592 25.23 -56.39 -4.20
N LEU A 593 26.00 -57.41 -3.80
CA LEU A 593 27.42 -57.28 -3.44
C LEU A 593 28.24 -56.61 -4.55
N ASP A 594 27.97 -56.94 -5.82
CA ASP A 594 28.68 -56.39 -6.98
C ASP A 594 28.39 -54.88 -7.14
N GLN A 595 27.14 -54.46 -6.93
CA GLN A 595 26.75 -53.05 -7.01
C GLN A 595 27.38 -52.22 -5.89
N LEU A 596 27.45 -52.79 -4.69
CA LEU A 596 28.12 -52.16 -3.55
C LEU A 596 29.62 -52.04 -3.79
N LEU A 597 30.27 -53.06 -4.36
CA LEU A 597 31.70 -53.05 -4.67
C LEU A 597 32.04 -52.01 -5.75
N VAL A 598 31.30 -51.96 -6.85
CA VAL A 598 31.50 -50.96 -7.91
C VAL A 598 31.26 -49.55 -7.38
N GLY A 599 30.18 -49.34 -6.59
CA GLY A 599 29.91 -48.08 -5.92
C GLY A 599 31.03 -47.67 -4.97
N THR A 600 31.67 -48.65 -4.32
CA THR A 600 32.79 -48.44 -3.40
C THR A 600 34.03 -47.92 -4.09
N ILE A 601 34.39 -48.55 -5.21
CA ILE A 601 35.55 -48.16 -6.00
C ILE A 601 35.32 -46.76 -6.60
N LEU A 602 34.13 -46.51 -7.17
CA LEU A 602 33.82 -45.22 -7.78
C LEU A 602 33.83 -44.07 -6.75
N PHE A 603 33.31 -44.31 -5.55
CA PHE A 603 33.34 -43.30 -4.48
C PHE A 603 34.74 -43.00 -3.99
N THR A 604 35.57 -44.01 -3.76
CA THR A 604 36.94 -43.79 -3.30
C THR A 604 37.71 -42.97 -4.35
N LEU A 605 37.58 -43.31 -5.63
CA LEU A 605 38.15 -42.54 -6.75
C LEU A 605 37.66 -41.08 -6.75
N LEU A 606 36.34 -40.86 -6.77
CA LEU A 606 35.77 -39.51 -6.81
C LEU A 606 36.08 -38.68 -5.57
N PHE A 607 36.18 -39.31 -4.39
CA PHE A 607 36.57 -38.66 -3.14
C PHE A 607 38.02 -38.16 -3.20
N PHE A 608 38.95 -38.96 -3.74
CA PHE A 608 40.34 -38.55 -3.91
C PHE A 608 40.54 -37.49 -4.99
N LEU A 609 39.65 -37.41 -5.99
CA LEU A 609 39.66 -36.33 -7.00
C LEU A 609 39.00 -35.03 -6.52
N LEU A 610 38.17 -35.08 -5.46
CA LEU A 610 37.39 -33.93 -4.98
C LEU A 610 38.26 -32.72 -4.57
N PRO A 611 39.40 -32.88 -3.86
CA PRO A 611 40.24 -31.75 -3.48
C PRO A 611 40.74 -30.97 -4.69
N THR A 612 41.13 -31.66 -5.78
CA THR A 612 41.59 -30.99 -7.01
C THR A 612 40.49 -30.11 -7.60
N VAL A 613 39.29 -30.66 -7.81
CA VAL A 613 38.17 -29.88 -8.37
C VAL A 613 37.73 -28.73 -7.45
N ALA A 614 37.74 -28.96 -6.14
CA ALA A 614 37.35 -27.95 -5.15
C ALA A 614 38.28 -26.73 -5.14
N VAL A 615 39.60 -26.92 -5.26
CA VAL A 615 40.57 -25.81 -5.26
C VAL A 615 40.47 -24.98 -6.55
N PHE A 616 40.29 -25.62 -7.71
CA PHE A 616 40.03 -24.92 -8.98
C PHE A 616 38.73 -24.09 -8.92
N TYR A 617 37.65 -24.68 -8.41
CA TYR A 617 36.39 -23.96 -8.21
C TYR A 617 36.54 -22.76 -7.26
N LEU A 618 37.23 -22.95 -6.12
CA LEU A 618 37.42 -21.90 -5.13
C LEU A 618 38.20 -20.70 -5.71
N ASN A 619 39.23 -20.96 -6.53
CA ASN A 619 40.00 -19.90 -7.19
C ASN A 619 39.10 -19.01 -8.08
N PHE A 620 38.31 -19.62 -8.97
CA PHE A 620 37.39 -18.86 -9.83
C PHE A 620 36.22 -18.23 -9.06
N ALA A 621 35.76 -18.86 -7.98
CA ALA A 621 34.77 -18.28 -7.09
C ALA A 621 35.28 -17.01 -6.40
N ILE A 622 36.54 -16.99 -5.93
CA ILE A 622 37.16 -15.79 -5.33
C ILE A 622 37.29 -14.68 -6.38
N ALA A 623 37.80 -14.99 -7.57
CA ALA A 623 37.91 -14.02 -8.66
C ALA A 623 36.53 -13.42 -9.02
N ARG A 624 35.49 -14.27 -9.09
CA ARG A 624 34.12 -13.82 -9.36
C ARG A 624 33.56 -12.95 -8.23
N MET A 625 33.81 -13.29 -6.97
CA MET A 625 33.37 -12.50 -5.82
C MET A 625 34.03 -11.13 -5.77
N ALA A 626 35.29 -10.99 -6.20
CA ALA A 626 35.97 -9.70 -6.32
C ALA A 626 35.27 -8.80 -7.35
N ILE A 627 34.95 -9.33 -8.53
CA ILE A 627 34.23 -8.60 -9.59
C ILE A 627 32.82 -8.20 -9.14
N ILE A 628 32.09 -9.12 -8.50
CA ILE A 628 30.75 -8.84 -7.96
C ILE A 628 30.82 -7.72 -6.91
N SER A 629 31.86 -7.69 -6.08
CA SER A 629 32.06 -6.65 -5.07
C SER A 629 32.35 -5.29 -5.71
N LEU A 630 33.18 -5.26 -6.75
CA LEU A 630 33.45 -4.04 -7.52
C LEU A 630 32.18 -3.51 -8.20
N LYS A 631 31.39 -4.40 -8.83
CA LYS A 631 30.10 -4.05 -9.44
C LYS A 631 29.10 -3.50 -8.42
N ALA A 632 29.00 -4.16 -7.25
CA ALA A 632 28.17 -3.65 -6.15
C ALA A 632 28.63 -2.26 -5.69
N GLY A 633 29.94 -1.97 -5.73
CA GLY A 633 30.50 -0.63 -5.54
C GLY A 633 29.92 0.39 -6.52
N PHE A 634 29.97 0.11 -7.82
CA PHE A 634 29.36 0.99 -8.84
C PHE A 634 27.86 1.19 -8.64
N ASP A 635 27.11 0.11 -8.36
CA ASP A 635 25.67 0.19 -8.13
C ASP A 635 25.33 1.04 -6.89
N THR A 636 26.13 0.94 -5.81
CA THR A 636 25.96 1.80 -4.63
C THR A 636 26.27 3.27 -4.91
N LEU A 637 27.31 3.55 -5.70
CA LEU A 637 27.66 4.90 -6.13
C LEU A 637 26.54 5.50 -6.99
N LEU A 638 25.99 4.72 -7.92
CA LEU A 638 24.87 5.11 -8.77
C LEU A 638 23.60 5.41 -7.96
N SER A 639 23.29 4.57 -6.96
CA SER A 639 22.20 4.81 -6.00
C SER A 639 22.35 6.13 -5.24
N CYS A 640 23.58 6.42 -4.80
CA CYS A 640 23.92 7.65 -4.11
C CYS A 640 23.66 8.85 -5.01
N LEU A 641 24.21 8.88 -6.23
CA LEU A 641 24.04 9.99 -7.16
C LEU A 641 22.57 10.24 -7.54
N ASN A 642 21.77 9.18 -7.70
CA ASN A 642 20.39 9.31 -8.18
C ASN A 642 19.36 9.69 -7.11
N HIS A 643 19.56 9.32 -5.84
CA HIS A 643 18.51 9.43 -4.81
C HIS A 643 18.90 10.25 -3.59
N PHE A 644 20.14 10.76 -3.49
CA PHE A 644 20.62 11.38 -2.24
C PHE A 644 19.73 12.56 -1.82
N PRO A 645 19.26 12.64 -0.57
CA PRO A 645 18.38 13.71 -0.13
C PRO A 645 19.14 15.02 0.13
N LEU A 646 19.88 15.53 -0.87
CA LEU A 646 20.72 16.73 -0.80
C LEU A 646 19.89 17.96 -0.43
N PHE A 647 18.74 18.12 -1.07
CA PHE A 647 17.89 19.28 -0.83
C PHE A 647 17.23 19.21 0.55
N ALA A 648 16.81 18.03 0.99
CA ALA A 648 16.27 17.87 2.36
C ALA A 648 17.36 18.11 3.42
N LEU A 649 18.60 17.68 3.18
CA LEU A 649 19.75 17.95 4.04
C LEU A 649 20.06 19.45 4.10
N MET A 650 20.06 20.13 2.95
CA MET A 650 20.24 21.58 2.85
C MET A 650 19.13 22.32 3.61
N LEU A 651 17.87 21.95 3.42
CA LEU A 651 16.74 22.53 4.14
C LEU A 651 16.87 22.31 5.63
N ARG A 652 17.32 21.13 6.07
CA ARG A 652 17.58 20.84 7.48
C ARG A 652 18.62 21.78 8.08
N ILE A 653 19.70 22.06 7.37
CA ILE A 653 20.77 22.95 7.85
C ILE A 653 20.30 24.42 7.85
N LYS A 654 19.57 24.84 6.81
CA LYS A 654 19.13 26.23 6.64
C LYS A 654 17.96 26.62 7.55
N ASP A 655 16.96 25.76 7.67
CA ASP A 655 15.77 26.00 8.49
C ASP A 655 15.12 24.67 8.93
N PRO A 656 15.41 24.19 10.16
CA PRO A 656 14.92 22.90 10.63
C PRO A 656 13.39 22.86 10.82
N ARG A 657 12.72 24.02 10.90
CA ARG A 657 11.26 24.10 11.08
C ARG A 657 10.46 23.76 9.82
N ARG A 658 11.11 23.69 8.65
CA ARG A 658 10.50 23.27 7.37
C ARG A 658 10.27 21.76 7.25
N LEU A 659 11.00 20.97 8.05
CA LEU A 659 10.94 19.51 8.04
C LEU A 659 10.48 19.01 9.42
N PRO A 660 9.18 19.08 9.74
CA PRO A 660 8.68 18.61 11.02
C PRO A 660 8.79 17.09 11.15
N GLY A 661 9.33 16.65 12.29
CA GLY A 661 9.46 15.27 12.71
C GLY A 661 8.50 14.88 13.85
N GLY A 662 7.78 15.84 14.43
CA GLY A 662 6.82 15.65 15.52
C GLY A 662 6.68 16.89 16.40
N ILE A 663 6.02 16.74 17.55
CA ILE A 663 5.86 17.79 18.58
C ILE A 663 6.40 17.33 19.94
N ARG A 664 6.89 18.29 20.74
CA ARG A 664 7.31 18.10 22.13
C ARG A 664 6.58 19.11 23.02
N PHE A 665 6.04 18.64 24.13
CA PHE A 665 5.57 19.48 25.22
C PHE A 665 6.65 19.56 26.30
N GLU A 666 7.11 20.77 26.60
CA GLU A 666 8.06 21.04 27.68
C GLU A 666 7.32 21.80 28.79
N LEU A 667 7.20 21.19 29.97
CA LEU A 667 6.66 21.84 31.16
C LEU A 667 7.75 22.77 31.71
N ARG A 668 7.39 24.03 32.02
CA ARG A 668 8.32 24.95 32.67
C ARG A 668 8.33 24.66 34.17
N ASP A 669 9.50 24.37 34.74
CA ASP A 669 9.64 24.07 36.17
C ASP A 669 9.13 25.25 37.02
N SER A 670 8.20 24.95 37.92
CA SER A 670 7.50 25.91 38.78
C SER A 670 8.37 26.43 39.95
N HIS A 671 9.71 26.33 39.84
CA HIS A 671 10.63 26.63 40.95
C HIS A 671 10.60 28.11 41.37
N ASP A 672 10.24 29.02 40.46
CA ASP A 672 10.08 30.44 40.77
C ASP A 672 8.75 30.76 41.49
N TYR A 673 7.75 29.87 41.44
CA TYR A 673 6.43 30.12 42.07
C TYR A 673 6.46 29.99 43.60
N ARG A 674 7.54 29.43 44.17
CA ARG A 674 7.66 29.22 45.62
C ARG A 674 8.09 30.50 46.37
N HIS A 675 8.66 31.49 45.68
CA HIS A 675 9.08 32.75 46.30
C HIS A 675 7.96 33.80 46.43
N ASP A 676 6.92 33.75 45.59
CA ASP A 676 5.81 34.72 45.61
C ASP A 676 4.61 34.33 46.49
N LYS A 677 4.63 33.13 47.08
CA LYS A 677 3.57 32.68 48.00
C LYS A 677 3.54 33.44 49.33
N ALA A 678 4.55 34.27 49.61
CA ALA A 678 4.61 35.08 50.80
C ALA A 678 3.82 36.41 50.70
N ASN A 679 3.40 36.86 49.50
CA ASN A 679 2.93 38.24 49.35
C ASN A 679 1.63 38.49 48.55
N ASN A 680 0.86 37.50 48.07
CA ASN A 680 -0.41 37.81 47.38
C ASN A 680 -1.62 37.03 47.93
N ALA A 681 -2.55 37.79 48.49
CA ALA A 681 -3.87 37.41 48.97
C ALA A 681 -4.97 37.65 47.91
N ASP A 682 -4.66 37.43 46.63
CA ASP A 682 -5.64 37.54 45.53
C ASP A 682 -5.97 36.14 45.00
N GLY A 683 -7.26 35.79 44.98
CA GLY A 683 -7.81 34.47 44.61
C GLY A 683 -7.63 34.07 43.14
N LEU A 684 -6.41 34.12 42.60
CA LEU A 684 -6.11 33.67 41.24
C LEU A 684 -6.05 32.12 41.16
N PRO A 685 -6.59 31.52 40.08
CA PRO A 685 -6.50 30.08 39.86
C PRO A 685 -5.05 29.64 39.59
N PRO A 686 -4.63 28.46 40.06
CA PRO A 686 -3.28 27.94 39.79
C PRO A 686 -3.06 27.75 38.28
N THR A 687 -2.01 28.39 37.75
CA THR A 687 -1.66 28.36 36.33
C THR A 687 -0.46 27.45 36.08
N SER A 688 -0.56 26.55 35.08
CA SER A 688 0.55 25.72 34.59
C SER A 688 0.93 26.14 33.17
N VAL A 689 2.23 26.33 32.90
CA VAL A 689 2.72 26.83 31.61
C VAL A 689 3.50 25.73 30.89
N ILE A 690 3.07 25.41 29.67
CA ILE A 690 3.64 24.37 28.82
C ILE A 690 4.05 24.98 27.49
N TYR A 691 5.27 24.70 27.04
CA TYR A 691 5.73 25.06 25.70
C TYR A 691 5.52 23.91 24.70
N LEU A 692 4.81 24.18 23.62
CA LEU A 692 4.70 23.30 22.45
C LEU A 692 5.79 23.67 21.46
N LYS A 693 6.79 22.81 21.29
CA LYS A 693 7.88 22.95 20.32
C LYS A 693 7.75 21.92 19.20
N SER A 694 8.02 22.32 17.96
CA SER A 694 8.17 21.37 16.85
C SER A 694 9.54 20.69 16.91
N ILE A 695 9.55 19.36 16.84
CA ILE A 695 10.78 18.58 16.74
C ILE A 695 11.12 18.47 15.25
N PRO A 696 12.33 18.86 14.84
CA PRO A 696 12.75 18.70 13.45
C PRO A 696 13.03 17.23 13.09
N LEU A 697 12.82 16.79 11.85
CA LEU A 697 13.05 15.42 11.34
C LEU A 697 14.47 14.86 11.60
N THR A 698 14.60 13.73 12.29
CA THR A 698 15.93 13.15 12.60
C THR A 698 16.66 12.63 11.35
N PHE A 699 18.00 12.75 11.31
CA PHE A 699 18.84 12.20 10.23
C PHE A 699 18.58 10.73 9.93
N ARG A 700 18.38 9.91 10.97
CA ARG A 700 18.06 8.48 10.81
C ARG A 700 16.79 8.25 9.98
N ILE A 701 15.78 9.10 10.12
CA ILE A 701 14.53 9.00 9.37
C ILE A 701 14.75 9.46 7.92
N MET A 702 15.53 10.53 7.71
CA MET A 702 15.89 11.00 6.36
C MET A 702 16.65 9.94 5.56
N PHE A 703 17.58 9.21 6.18
CA PHE A 703 18.37 8.16 5.51
C PHE A 703 17.81 6.74 5.69
N ASN A 704 16.57 6.59 6.16
CA ASN A 704 15.98 5.28 6.47
C ASN A 704 15.99 4.33 5.26
N GLN A 705 15.75 4.86 4.04
CA GLN A 705 15.82 4.07 2.81
C GLN A 705 17.22 3.53 2.53
N TYR A 706 18.27 4.30 2.76
CA TYR A 706 19.66 3.87 2.62
C TYR A 706 20.03 2.81 3.64
N PHE A 707 19.62 2.98 4.89
CA PHE A 707 19.84 1.95 5.91
C PHE A 707 19.07 0.67 5.58
N GLN A 708 17.87 0.76 5.01
CA GLN A 708 17.13 -0.40 4.54
C GLN A 708 17.80 -1.08 3.35
N MET A 709 18.30 -0.30 2.38
CA MET A 709 19.04 -0.80 1.22
C MET A 709 20.35 -1.47 1.64
N ALA A 710 21.16 -0.82 2.48
CA ALA A 710 22.38 -1.41 3.04
C ALA A 710 22.08 -2.71 3.80
N ASN A 711 20.98 -2.75 4.57
CA ASN A 711 20.55 -3.99 5.23
C ASN A 711 20.08 -5.07 4.24
N ARG A 712 19.49 -4.71 3.10
CA ARG A 712 19.10 -5.65 2.04
C ARG A 712 20.33 -6.20 1.32
N ILE A 713 21.27 -5.34 0.93
CA ILE A 713 22.57 -5.73 0.34
C ILE A 713 23.31 -6.66 1.29
N ARG A 714 23.42 -6.31 2.58
CA ARG A 714 24.04 -7.17 3.60
C ARG A 714 23.34 -8.53 3.70
N LYS A 715 22.00 -8.54 3.68
CA LYS A 715 21.24 -9.79 3.71
C LYS A 715 21.40 -10.62 2.45
N HIS A 716 21.66 -10.02 1.30
CA HIS A 716 21.75 -10.74 0.03
C HIS A 716 23.16 -11.30 -0.18
N TYR A 717 24.17 -10.43 -0.12
CA TYR A 717 25.56 -10.80 -0.39
C TYR A 717 26.26 -11.49 0.79
N LEU A 718 25.91 -11.17 2.04
CA LEU A 718 26.51 -11.77 3.24
C LEU A 718 25.54 -12.76 3.93
N SER A 719 24.59 -13.37 3.21
CA SER A 719 23.74 -14.40 3.82
C SER A 719 24.50 -15.71 4.05
N PRO A 720 24.18 -16.43 5.14
CA PRO A 720 24.62 -17.82 5.32
C PRO A 720 24.21 -18.74 4.17
N LYS A 721 23.12 -18.41 3.45
CA LYS A 721 22.67 -19.16 2.27
C LYS A 721 23.62 -19.01 1.10
N VAL A 722 24.08 -17.79 0.79
CA VAL A 722 25.06 -17.56 -0.29
C VAL A 722 26.37 -18.25 0.04
N PHE A 723 26.80 -18.18 1.30
CA PHE A 723 27.95 -18.93 1.77
C PHE A 723 27.77 -20.45 1.57
N PHE A 724 26.61 -21.01 1.94
CA PHE A 724 26.30 -22.43 1.74
C PHE A 724 26.18 -22.81 0.26
N CYS A 725 25.62 -21.93 -0.57
CA CYS A 725 25.50 -22.12 -2.02
C CYS A 725 26.89 -22.17 -2.67
N LEU A 726 27.75 -21.23 -2.27
CA LEU A 726 29.15 -21.17 -2.68
C LEU A 726 29.92 -22.41 -2.19
N LEU A 727 29.65 -22.90 -0.99
CA LEU A 727 30.28 -24.12 -0.45
C LEU A 727 29.78 -25.42 -1.11
N THR A 728 28.58 -25.41 -1.71
CA THR A 728 27.99 -26.59 -2.37
C THR A 728 28.10 -26.57 -3.90
N GLY A 729 28.73 -25.54 -4.46
CA GLY A 729 28.86 -25.37 -5.92
C GLY A 729 27.56 -25.08 -6.66
N LYS A 730 26.47 -24.80 -5.94
CA LYS A 730 25.17 -24.52 -6.57
C LYS A 730 25.23 -23.17 -7.29
N ASP A 731 24.59 -23.12 -8.46
CA ASP A 731 24.54 -21.93 -9.31
C ASP A 731 24.05 -20.70 -8.52
N LEU A 732 24.96 -19.73 -8.29
CA LEU A 732 24.66 -18.43 -7.68
C LEU A 732 23.75 -17.56 -8.58
N SER A 733 23.60 -17.92 -9.85
CA SER A 733 22.91 -17.14 -10.89
C SER A 733 21.43 -16.90 -10.58
N ALA A 734 20.72 -17.86 -10.00
CA ALA A 734 19.32 -17.65 -9.60
C ALA A 734 19.15 -16.64 -8.44
N GLN A 735 20.18 -16.45 -7.61
CA GLN A 735 20.13 -15.54 -6.46
C GLN A 735 20.81 -14.19 -6.75
N ILE A 736 21.95 -14.12 -7.44
CA ILE A 736 22.71 -12.87 -7.61
C ILE A 736 22.31 -12.08 -8.85
N LEU A 737 21.79 -12.69 -9.94
CA LEU A 737 21.19 -11.88 -11.02
C LEU A 737 19.96 -11.10 -10.54
N THR A 738 19.28 -11.58 -9.49
CA THR A 738 18.24 -10.77 -8.86
C THR A 738 18.81 -9.56 -8.12
N SER A 739 20.11 -9.51 -7.79
CA SER A 739 20.73 -8.39 -7.07
C SER A 739 20.72 -7.06 -7.85
N GLN A 740 20.85 -7.09 -9.18
CA GLN A 740 20.63 -5.90 -10.03
C GLN A 740 19.16 -5.42 -9.97
N LYS A 741 18.24 -6.31 -9.59
CA LYS A 741 16.80 -6.06 -9.44
C LYS A 741 16.41 -5.40 -8.10
N TRP A 742 17.34 -5.19 -7.17
CA TRP A 742 17.01 -4.84 -5.77
C TRP A 742 17.41 -3.43 -5.31
N LEU A 743 17.84 -2.53 -6.21
CA LEU A 743 17.81 -1.11 -5.87
C LEU A 743 16.34 -0.63 -5.77
N PRO A 744 15.98 0.19 -4.78
CA PRO A 744 14.65 0.80 -4.66
C PRO A 744 14.42 1.90 -5.71
N ASN A 745 14.89 1.70 -6.95
CA ASN A 745 14.59 2.58 -8.07
C ASN A 745 13.11 2.40 -8.45
N ASP A 746 12.59 1.16 -8.36
CA ASP A 746 11.16 0.93 -8.54
C ASP A 746 10.35 1.52 -7.38
N ALA A 747 10.74 1.36 -6.10
CA ALA A 747 9.90 1.83 -4.99
C ALA A 747 9.72 3.38 -4.91
N ALA A 748 10.67 4.16 -5.44
CA ALA A 748 10.60 5.62 -5.43
C ALA A 748 9.96 6.23 -6.69
N LEU A 749 9.90 5.51 -7.81
CA LEU A 749 9.33 5.97 -9.09
C LEU A 749 8.09 5.17 -9.56
N THR A 750 7.85 3.94 -9.08
CA THR A 750 6.57 3.19 -9.26
C THR A 750 5.50 3.60 -8.24
N SER A 751 5.81 4.54 -7.34
CA SER A 751 4.83 5.21 -6.49
C SER A 751 4.27 6.51 -7.11
N LEU A 752 4.48 6.69 -8.41
CA LEU A 752 3.60 7.49 -9.25
C LEU A 752 2.46 6.57 -9.70
N PRO A 753 1.18 7.00 -9.64
CA PRO A 753 0.07 6.09 -9.88
C PRO A 753 0.29 5.33 -11.19
N ALA A 754 -0.02 4.03 -11.18
CA ALA A 754 -0.22 3.18 -12.34
C ALA A 754 -1.39 3.66 -13.25
N ALA A 755 -1.57 4.97 -13.36
CA ALA A 755 -2.32 5.61 -14.42
C ALA A 755 -1.63 5.36 -15.77
N GLY A 756 -0.33 5.08 -15.84
CA GLY A 756 0.34 4.71 -17.10
C GLY A 756 -0.24 3.45 -17.78
N SER A 757 -0.46 2.36 -17.03
CA SER A 757 -0.99 1.11 -17.61
C SER A 757 -2.49 1.16 -17.88
N THR A 758 -3.26 1.83 -17.01
CA THR A 758 -4.70 2.00 -17.18
C THR A 758 -5.02 3.01 -18.30
N THR A 759 -4.21 4.06 -18.47
CA THR A 759 -4.32 4.98 -19.63
C THR A 759 -3.77 4.31 -20.91
N ARG A 760 -2.76 3.42 -20.81
CA ARG A 760 -2.31 2.57 -21.94
C ARG A 760 -3.45 1.67 -22.44
N GLN A 761 -4.19 1.00 -21.56
CA GLN A 761 -5.33 0.15 -21.95
C GLN A 761 -6.55 0.96 -22.43
N VAL A 762 -6.86 2.10 -21.83
CA VAL A 762 -8.01 2.93 -22.27
C VAL A 762 -7.74 3.63 -23.60
N VAL A 763 -6.50 4.01 -23.89
CA VAL A 763 -6.11 4.58 -25.21
C VAL A 763 -6.08 3.51 -26.29
N THR A 764 -5.59 2.29 -26.01
CA THR A 764 -5.63 1.19 -26.99
C THR A 764 -7.05 0.66 -27.21
N LEU A 765 -7.87 0.53 -26.16
CA LEU A 765 -9.26 0.06 -26.28
C LEU A 765 -10.15 1.10 -26.96
N LYS A 766 -9.97 2.41 -26.71
CA LYS A 766 -10.67 3.46 -27.47
C LYS A 766 -10.17 3.58 -28.90
N ALA A 767 -8.91 3.25 -29.18
CA ALA A 767 -8.37 3.18 -30.55
C ALA A 767 -8.94 1.98 -31.32
N GLU A 768 -9.09 0.81 -30.68
CA GLU A 768 -9.76 -0.36 -31.28
C GLU A 768 -11.26 -0.14 -31.46
N GLU A 769 -11.93 0.51 -30.51
CA GLU A 769 -13.36 0.83 -30.60
C GLU A 769 -13.63 1.91 -31.67
N ALA A 770 -12.69 2.84 -31.90
CA ALA A 770 -12.74 3.81 -32.98
C ALA A 770 -12.42 3.20 -34.35
N LEU A 771 -11.46 2.25 -34.44
CA LEU A 771 -11.17 1.50 -35.66
C LEU A 771 -12.34 0.58 -36.08
N SER A 772 -13.06 0.02 -35.11
CA SER A 772 -14.23 -0.84 -35.33
C SER A 772 -15.45 -0.04 -35.83
N LYS A 773 -15.57 1.24 -35.46
CA LYS A 773 -16.71 2.09 -35.81
C LYS A 773 -16.59 2.84 -37.15
N SER A 774 -15.41 2.88 -37.79
CA SER A 774 -15.23 3.53 -39.10
C SER A 774 -14.93 2.53 -40.22
N GLY A 775 -15.93 1.74 -40.60
CA GLY A 775 -15.90 1.03 -41.87
C GLY A 775 -16.13 2.01 -43.02
N THR A 776 -15.06 2.53 -43.66
CA THR A 776 -14.89 2.70 -45.13
C THR A 776 -13.72 3.63 -45.51
N HIS A 777 -12.86 3.09 -46.38
CA HIS A 777 -11.87 3.64 -47.32
C HIS A 777 -11.22 5.04 -47.18
N ILE A 778 -9.91 4.98 -46.88
CA ILE A 778 -8.75 5.61 -47.56
C ILE A 778 -8.78 7.12 -47.84
N GLY A 779 -7.92 7.83 -47.09
CA GLY A 779 -7.20 9.01 -47.56
C GLY A 779 -7.25 10.22 -46.63
N ILE A 780 -6.06 10.76 -46.32
CA ILE A 780 -5.78 12.16 -45.89
C ILE A 780 -5.35 12.35 -44.41
N THR A 781 -4.01 12.35 -44.28
CA THR A 781 -3.07 13.13 -43.43
C THR A 781 -3.17 13.15 -41.89
N CYS A 782 -2.00 12.87 -41.27
CA CYS A 782 -1.65 12.99 -39.84
C CYS A 782 -2.01 14.33 -39.16
N CYS A 783 -2.46 15.35 -39.91
CA CYS A 783 -2.83 16.65 -39.36
C CYS A 783 -4.22 16.63 -38.68
N GLY A 784 -5.14 15.77 -39.15
CA GLY A 784 -6.51 15.67 -38.61
C GLY A 784 -6.58 15.02 -37.22
N LEU A 785 -5.78 13.97 -36.98
CA LEU A 785 -5.68 13.34 -35.66
C LEU A 785 -5.05 14.28 -34.62
N PHE A 786 -4.13 15.13 -35.06
CA PHE A 786 -3.42 16.09 -34.21
C PHE A 786 -4.33 17.25 -33.78
N HIS A 787 -5.23 17.71 -34.64
CA HIS A 787 -6.21 18.74 -34.28
C HIS A 787 -7.28 18.21 -33.31
N PHE A 788 -7.73 16.97 -33.47
CA PHE A 788 -8.73 16.35 -32.58
C PHE A 788 -8.17 16.09 -31.16
N LEU A 789 -6.93 15.62 -31.05
CA LEU A 789 -6.25 15.43 -29.75
C LEU A 789 -5.97 16.75 -29.01
N VAL A 790 -5.63 17.82 -29.75
CA VAL A 790 -5.37 19.15 -29.18
C VAL A 790 -6.67 19.85 -28.75
N GLN A 791 -7.79 19.60 -29.42
CA GLN A 791 -9.07 20.22 -29.10
C GLN A 791 -9.77 19.54 -27.91
N THR A 792 -9.54 18.24 -27.68
CA THR A 792 -9.94 17.56 -26.43
C THR A 792 -9.10 17.97 -25.21
N ALA A 793 -7.92 18.58 -25.41
CA ALA A 793 -7.02 19.00 -24.34
C ALA A 793 -7.16 20.48 -23.92
N THR A 794 -7.94 21.29 -24.66
CA THR A 794 -7.95 22.76 -24.49
C THR A 794 -9.31 23.36 -24.12
N HIS A 795 -10.35 22.56 -23.88
CA HIS A 795 -11.65 23.07 -23.46
C HIS A 795 -12.20 22.34 -22.23
N GLN A 796 -11.68 22.67 -21.03
CA GLN A 796 -12.49 22.66 -19.81
C GLN A 796 -11.89 23.60 -18.76
N HIS A 797 -12.41 24.82 -18.75
CA HIS A 797 -12.47 25.65 -17.55
C HIS A 797 -13.47 24.98 -16.60
N ASP A 798 -13.01 24.51 -15.43
CA ASP A 798 -13.84 24.41 -14.22
C ASP A 798 -12.98 24.12 -12.96
N PRO A 799 -13.31 24.69 -11.78
CA PRO A 799 -12.50 24.59 -10.56
C PRO A 799 -12.98 23.43 -9.67
N TRP A 800 -12.63 22.19 -9.99
CA TRP A 800 -13.03 21.03 -9.17
C TRP A 800 -11.96 19.93 -9.15
N THR A 801 -10.84 20.14 -8.44
CA THR A 801 -9.75 19.14 -8.38
C THR A 801 -9.50 18.53 -6.99
N ALA A 802 -9.88 19.19 -5.88
CA ALA A 802 -9.75 18.57 -4.55
C ALA A 802 -10.85 17.52 -4.30
N THR A 803 -12.05 17.77 -4.80
CA THR A 803 -13.17 16.83 -4.78
C THR A 803 -12.95 15.67 -5.74
N HIS A 804 -12.11 15.82 -6.78
CA HIS A 804 -11.89 14.79 -7.80
C HIS A 804 -11.06 13.58 -7.34
N GLN A 805 -10.30 13.67 -6.25
CA GLN A 805 -9.57 12.51 -5.73
C GLN A 805 -10.48 11.58 -4.90
N VAL A 806 -11.47 12.15 -4.21
CA VAL A 806 -12.58 11.42 -3.56
C VAL A 806 -13.66 11.03 -4.57
N ILE A 807 -13.89 11.85 -5.60
CA ILE A 807 -14.83 11.56 -6.70
C ILE A 807 -14.26 10.52 -7.65
N LEU A 808 -12.95 10.42 -7.90
CA LEU A 808 -12.38 9.35 -8.73
C LEU A 808 -12.38 7.99 -8.01
N GLN A 809 -12.13 7.95 -6.70
CA GLN A 809 -12.35 6.73 -5.91
C GLN A 809 -13.84 6.32 -5.86
N SER A 810 -14.76 7.29 -5.86
CA SER A 810 -16.20 7.03 -5.88
C SER A 810 -16.84 6.93 -7.28
N ALA A 811 -16.12 7.28 -8.35
CA ALA A 811 -16.53 7.13 -9.75
C ALA A 811 -16.01 5.82 -10.35
N THR A 812 -14.98 5.20 -9.76
CA THR A 812 -14.59 3.81 -10.04
C THR A 812 -15.39 2.78 -9.24
N MET A 813 -16.20 3.23 -8.27
CA MET A 813 -17.13 2.37 -7.54
C MET A 813 -18.48 2.34 -8.25
N ASP A 814 -19.09 1.16 -8.32
CA ASP A 814 -20.48 0.98 -8.77
C ASP A 814 -21.38 2.01 -8.06
N PRO A 815 -22.20 2.82 -8.78
CA PRO A 815 -23.09 3.82 -8.20
C PRO A 815 -23.89 3.32 -6.99
N LYS A 816 -24.22 2.02 -6.98
CA LYS A 816 -24.88 1.32 -5.85
C LYS A 816 -24.02 1.29 -4.59
N GLN A 817 -22.74 0.98 -4.73
CA GLN A 817 -21.80 0.88 -3.62
C GLN A 817 -21.47 2.26 -3.04
N ARG A 818 -21.43 3.28 -3.90
CA ARG A 818 -21.29 4.68 -3.47
C ARG A 818 -22.50 5.15 -2.66
N PHE A 819 -23.72 4.90 -3.15
CA PHE A 819 -24.94 5.25 -2.44
C PHE A 819 -25.05 4.49 -1.10
N TYR A 820 -24.72 3.20 -1.09
CA TYR A 820 -24.69 2.38 0.14
C TYR A 820 -23.76 2.94 1.21
N ASN A 821 -22.55 3.33 0.84
CA ASN A 821 -21.59 3.90 1.79
C ASN A 821 -22.05 5.27 2.32
N HIS A 822 -22.59 6.13 1.45
CA HIS A 822 -23.18 7.42 1.85
C HIS A 822 -24.38 7.25 2.78
N PHE A 823 -25.24 6.26 2.50
CA PHE A 823 -26.38 5.92 3.34
C PHE A 823 -25.95 5.45 4.73
N LEU A 824 -24.95 4.54 4.81
CA LEU A 824 -24.42 4.08 6.10
C LEU A 824 -23.78 5.21 6.91
N GLU A 825 -23.01 6.10 6.26
CA GLU A 825 -22.40 7.26 6.92
C GLU A 825 -23.47 8.21 7.46
N SER A 826 -24.48 8.54 6.66
CA SER A 826 -25.61 9.38 7.08
C SER A 826 -26.40 8.78 8.24
N VAL A 827 -26.61 7.47 8.24
CA VAL A 827 -27.25 6.73 9.34
C VAL A 827 -26.40 6.79 10.61
N THR A 828 -25.07 6.65 10.52
CA THR A 828 -24.19 6.75 11.71
C THR A 828 -24.21 8.15 12.30
N VAL A 829 -24.15 9.19 11.47
CA VAL A 829 -24.21 10.59 11.93
C VAL A 829 -25.54 10.89 12.61
N LEU A 830 -26.67 10.47 12.02
CA LEU A 830 -28.00 10.65 12.63
C LEU A 830 -28.13 9.89 13.95
N ARG A 831 -27.56 8.69 14.05
CA ARG A 831 -27.59 7.89 15.28
C ARG A 831 -26.79 8.54 16.41
N ASP A 832 -25.64 9.13 16.09
CA ASP A 832 -24.82 9.89 17.03
C ASP A 832 -25.52 11.19 17.47
N LEU A 833 -26.13 11.93 16.55
CA LEU A 833 -26.92 13.13 16.87
C LEU A 833 -28.12 12.81 17.79
N ILE A 834 -28.80 11.68 17.57
CA ILE A 834 -29.90 11.21 18.45
C ILE A 834 -29.36 10.86 19.85
N ASP A 835 -28.18 10.24 19.95
CA ASP A 835 -27.57 9.88 21.23
C ASP A 835 -27.05 11.11 22.01
N GLU A 836 -26.78 12.24 21.33
CA GLU A 836 -26.39 13.52 21.94
C GLU A 836 -27.59 14.36 22.42
N LEU A 837 -28.82 14.13 21.93
CA LEU A 837 -30.03 14.87 22.34
C LEU A 837 -30.26 14.99 23.87
N PRO A 838 -30.01 13.96 24.70
CA PRO A 838 -30.16 14.07 26.16
C PRO A 838 -29.19 15.06 26.81
N SER A 839 -28.04 15.32 26.17
CA SER A 839 -26.98 16.20 26.68
C SER A 839 -27.22 17.68 26.39
N ILE A 840 -28.14 18.00 25.46
CA ILE A 840 -28.50 19.36 25.05
C ILE A 840 -29.51 19.93 26.06
N ALA A 841 -29.23 21.09 26.66
CA ALA A 841 -30.11 21.73 27.65
C ALA A 841 -31.45 22.17 27.04
N SER A 842 -32.54 22.18 27.82
CA SER A 842 -33.88 22.55 27.34
C SER A 842 -34.14 24.07 27.27
N VAL A 843 -33.10 24.89 27.43
CA VAL A 843 -33.23 26.35 27.55
C VAL A 843 -33.12 26.96 26.16
N GLY A 844 -34.11 27.75 25.75
CA GLY A 844 -34.04 28.57 24.53
C GLY A 844 -34.51 27.92 23.22
N GLY A 845 -35.10 26.71 23.25
CA GLY A 845 -35.62 26.05 22.04
C GLY A 845 -34.58 25.29 21.21
N GLU A 846 -33.29 25.34 21.57
CA GLU A 846 -32.19 24.64 20.89
C GLU A 846 -32.40 23.12 20.79
N ARG A 847 -33.00 22.52 21.83
CA ARG A 847 -33.36 21.09 21.81
C ARG A 847 -34.47 20.80 20.79
N GLN A 848 -35.45 21.69 20.64
CA GLN A 848 -36.52 21.53 19.66
C GLN A 848 -36.00 21.73 18.24
N GLU A 849 -35.11 22.71 18.03
CA GLU A 849 -34.44 22.93 16.75
C GLU A 849 -33.53 21.75 16.35
N ALA A 850 -32.83 21.14 17.31
CA ALA A 850 -32.06 19.92 17.08
C ALA A 850 -32.97 18.73 16.69
N ILE A 851 -34.13 18.58 17.33
CA ILE A 851 -35.14 17.58 16.96
C ILE A 851 -35.65 17.83 15.54
N ASP A 852 -36.00 19.07 15.22
CA ASP A 852 -36.52 19.45 13.89
C ASP A 852 -35.46 19.27 12.80
N HIS A 853 -34.19 19.56 13.09
CA HIS A 853 -33.07 19.32 12.19
C HIS A 853 -32.85 17.81 11.92
N ILE A 854 -32.95 16.97 12.95
CA ILE A 854 -32.84 15.52 12.79
C ILE A 854 -34.03 14.98 11.99
N LEU A 855 -35.26 15.46 12.25
CA LEU A 855 -36.45 15.09 11.47
C LEU A 855 -36.34 15.50 10.00
N ALA A 856 -35.85 16.71 9.72
CA ALA A 856 -35.61 17.18 8.36
C ALA A 856 -34.54 16.35 7.64
N SER A 857 -33.48 15.96 8.36
CA SER A 857 -32.38 15.14 7.83
C SER A 857 -32.83 13.69 7.55
N ILE A 858 -33.69 13.12 8.39
CA ILE A 858 -34.32 11.81 8.14
C ILE A 858 -35.24 11.89 6.92
N ALA A 859 -36.06 12.95 6.79
CA ALA A 859 -36.93 13.15 5.63
C ALA A 859 -36.11 13.32 4.33
N LYS A 860 -34.99 14.03 4.38
CA LYS A 860 -34.06 14.15 3.27
C LYS A 860 -33.47 12.79 2.86
N LEU A 861 -33.01 12.00 3.83
CA LEU A 861 -32.48 10.65 3.57
C LEU A 861 -33.56 9.73 2.97
N GLN A 862 -34.81 9.88 3.39
CA GLN A 862 -35.95 9.15 2.82
C GLN A 862 -36.22 9.51 1.35
N ASN A 863 -36.11 10.79 0.99
CA ASN A 863 -36.23 11.24 -0.40
C ASN A 863 -35.03 10.80 -1.26
N GLU A 864 -33.81 10.84 -0.71
CA GLU A 864 -32.62 10.35 -1.43
C GLU A 864 -32.71 8.84 -1.71
N VAL A 865 -33.33 8.05 -0.82
CA VAL A 865 -33.61 6.62 -1.05
C VAL A 865 -34.71 6.41 -2.10
N SER A 866 -35.72 7.29 -2.18
CA SER A 866 -36.71 7.22 -3.26
C SER A 866 -36.12 7.58 -4.61
N ASP A 867 -35.24 8.58 -4.68
CA ASP A 867 -34.58 9.01 -5.91
C ASP A 867 -33.55 7.97 -6.39
N ALA A 868 -32.89 7.29 -5.44
CA ALA A 868 -31.99 6.18 -5.73
C ALA A 868 -32.72 4.87 -6.08
N ALA A 869 -34.06 4.87 -6.08
CA ALA A 869 -34.83 3.68 -6.40
C ALA A 869 -34.40 3.13 -7.77
N ASP A 870 -34.41 3.93 -8.82
CA ASP A 870 -34.26 3.49 -10.22
C ASP A 870 -33.05 2.58 -10.50
N TYR A 871 -31.95 2.73 -9.76
CA TYR A 871 -30.72 1.93 -9.92
C TYR A 871 -30.39 1.02 -8.73
N THR A 872 -31.19 1.01 -7.66
CA THR A 872 -30.99 0.12 -6.50
C THR A 872 -31.90 -1.11 -6.56
N PRO A 873 -31.38 -2.32 -6.27
CA PRO A 873 -32.20 -3.54 -6.19
C PRO A 873 -33.29 -3.40 -5.11
N SER A 874 -34.47 -3.98 -5.37
CA SER A 874 -35.61 -3.95 -4.44
C SER A 874 -35.30 -4.45 -3.03
N TYR A 875 -34.31 -5.34 -2.90
CA TYR A 875 -33.80 -5.84 -1.62
C TYR A 875 -33.09 -4.77 -0.78
N ASP A 876 -32.23 -3.95 -1.39
CA ASP A 876 -31.51 -2.89 -0.69
C ASP A 876 -32.44 -1.70 -0.37
N ARG A 877 -33.43 -1.43 -1.24
CA ARG A 877 -34.51 -0.45 -0.95
C ARG A 877 -35.28 -0.81 0.32
N LYS A 878 -35.62 -2.09 0.51
CA LYS A 878 -36.29 -2.57 1.74
C LYS A 878 -35.39 -2.36 2.96
N GLN A 879 -34.10 -2.72 2.86
CA GLN A 879 -33.13 -2.51 3.95
C GLN A 879 -32.96 -1.02 4.32
N TYR A 880 -32.92 -0.11 3.34
CA TYR A 880 -32.86 1.32 3.59
C TYR A 880 -34.13 1.84 4.27
N SER A 881 -35.31 1.36 3.86
CA SER A 881 -36.57 1.75 4.50
C SER A 881 -36.70 1.24 5.94
N GLU A 882 -36.21 0.02 6.23
CA GLU A 882 -36.21 -0.55 7.59
C GLU A 882 -35.24 0.21 8.50
N THR A 883 -34.05 0.53 8.00
CA THR A 883 -33.06 1.30 8.78
C THR A 883 -33.52 2.73 9.04
N ILE A 884 -34.20 3.39 8.10
CA ILE A 884 -34.84 4.70 8.33
C ILE A 884 -35.94 4.59 9.41
N LYS A 885 -36.78 3.56 9.35
CA LYS A 885 -37.81 3.32 10.39
C LYS A 885 -37.19 3.09 11.77
N THR A 886 -36.13 2.27 11.88
CA THR A 886 -35.44 2.08 13.16
C THR A 886 -34.81 3.37 13.70
N LEU A 887 -34.33 4.28 12.84
CA LEU A 887 -33.85 5.59 13.25
C LEU A 887 -35.00 6.49 13.75
N GLN A 888 -36.15 6.49 13.05
CA GLN A 888 -37.35 7.22 13.48
C GLN A 888 -37.86 6.70 14.83
N ASP A 889 -37.90 5.38 15.02
CA ASP A 889 -38.31 4.76 16.28
C ASP A 889 -37.35 5.10 17.42
N LYS A 890 -36.03 5.05 17.16
CA LYS A 890 -35.01 5.43 18.15
C LYS A 890 -35.11 6.92 18.51
N LEU A 891 -35.36 7.81 17.54
CA LEU A 891 -35.60 9.22 17.80
C LEU A 891 -36.86 9.40 18.67
N ASN A 892 -37.98 8.76 18.33
CA ASN A 892 -39.22 8.83 19.10
C ASN A 892 -39.06 8.28 20.53
N GLU A 893 -38.31 7.18 20.70
CA GLU A 893 -37.97 6.63 22.01
C GLU A 893 -37.11 7.62 22.83
N THR A 894 -36.18 8.30 22.17
CA THR A 894 -35.30 9.27 22.83
C THR A 894 -36.06 10.55 23.19
N ILE A 895 -36.94 11.03 22.31
CA ILE A 895 -37.85 12.16 22.58
C ILE A 895 -38.75 11.84 23.77
N THR A 896 -39.40 10.66 23.78
CA THR A 896 -40.29 10.25 24.88
C THR A 896 -39.56 10.05 26.21
N LYS A 897 -38.27 9.65 26.19
CA LYS A 897 -37.41 9.61 27.38
C LYS A 897 -37.03 11.01 27.89
N ILE A 898 -36.92 12.00 27.00
CA ILE A 898 -36.45 13.35 27.32
C ILE A 898 -37.61 14.30 27.67
N THR A 899 -38.82 14.08 27.14
CA THR A 899 -40.01 14.86 27.50
C THR A 899 -40.59 14.42 28.84
N PRO A 900 -40.85 15.33 29.81
CA PRO A 900 -41.47 14.96 31.07
C PRO A 900 -42.92 14.49 30.85
N LYS A 901 -43.32 13.38 31.50
CA LYS A 901 -44.73 12.92 31.50
C LYS A 901 -45.61 13.99 32.15
N SER A 902 -46.45 14.65 31.34
CA SER A 902 -47.48 15.56 31.83
C SER A 902 -48.46 14.79 32.73
N LYS A 903 -48.53 15.17 34.01
CA LYS A 903 -49.50 14.66 35.00
C LYS A 903 -50.81 15.45 35.03
N PHE A 904 -51.04 16.38 34.11
CA PHE A 904 -52.28 17.14 34.03
C PHE A 904 -52.69 17.35 32.58
N GLN A 905 -53.64 16.56 32.10
CA GLN A 905 -54.29 16.76 30.81
C GLN A 905 -55.71 17.25 31.08
N PHE A 906 -55.92 18.56 31.00
CA PHE A 906 -57.24 19.15 31.05
C PHE A 906 -57.98 18.81 29.74
N ARG A 907 -59.03 17.98 29.85
CA ARG A 907 -59.99 17.74 28.76
C ARG A 907 -60.74 19.04 28.46
N ARG A 908 -60.57 19.60 27.27
CA ARG A 908 -61.52 20.58 26.71
C ARG A 908 -62.65 19.83 26.01
N LYS A 909 -63.86 19.96 26.53
CA LYS A 909 -65.11 19.71 25.79
C LYS A 909 -65.45 21.00 25.02
N THR A 910 -65.84 20.86 23.76
CA THR A 910 -66.46 21.95 22.99
C THR A 910 -67.72 21.41 22.34
N ASP A 911 -68.87 21.75 22.94
CA ASP A 911 -70.15 21.82 22.25
C ASP A 911 -70.29 23.20 21.59
N HIS A 912 -71.02 23.21 20.48
CA HIS A 912 -71.19 24.26 19.49
C HIS A 912 -72.27 25.31 19.88
N VAL A 913 -72.38 26.35 19.03
CA VAL A 913 -73.42 27.42 18.87
C VAL A 913 -72.89 28.80 19.28
N ASP A 914 -72.30 29.59 18.38
CA ASP A 914 -72.81 30.40 17.25
C ASP A 914 -73.20 31.82 17.66
N MET A 915 -72.53 32.81 17.06
CA MET A 915 -73.01 34.19 16.82
C MET A 915 -71.99 34.95 15.94
N GLY A 916 -72.33 35.10 14.65
CA GLY A 916 -72.28 36.39 13.94
C GLY A 916 -70.99 36.83 13.22
N ALA A 917 -71.00 36.74 11.89
CA ALA A 917 -70.22 37.58 10.98
C ALA A 917 -70.83 39.00 10.87
N PRO A 918 -70.10 40.02 10.34
CA PRO A 918 -70.07 40.28 8.89
C PRO A 918 -68.65 40.64 8.37
N GLU A 919 -68.17 40.17 7.22
CA GLU A 919 -68.46 40.57 5.82
C GLU A 919 -68.14 42.04 5.47
N ASN A 920 -67.07 42.27 4.68
CA ASN A 920 -67.18 42.77 3.30
C ASN A 920 -65.83 42.93 2.57
N ASP A 921 -65.76 42.25 1.43
CA ASP A 921 -64.96 42.48 0.21
C ASP A 921 -65.29 43.89 -0.39
N PRO A 922 -64.62 44.51 -1.41
CA PRO A 922 -64.13 43.86 -2.64
C PRO A 922 -62.86 44.45 -3.29
N ARG A 923 -62.07 43.61 -3.98
CA ARG A 923 -61.74 43.78 -5.42
C ARG A 923 -60.57 42.87 -5.87
N LEU A 924 -60.92 41.95 -6.77
CA LEU A 924 -60.14 41.39 -7.89
C LEU A 924 -59.43 40.04 -7.65
N SER A 925 -60.14 38.97 -8.04
CA SER A 925 -59.61 37.88 -8.87
C SER A 925 -60.22 38.04 -10.29
N PRO A 926 -59.61 37.56 -11.39
CA PRO A 926 -59.63 36.13 -11.79
C PRO A 926 -58.30 35.68 -12.45
N GLY A 927 -57.99 34.42 -12.78
CA GLY A 927 -58.72 33.17 -12.93
C GLY A 927 -57.70 32.04 -13.18
N SER A 928 -58.06 30.77 -12.94
CA SER A 928 -58.44 29.79 -14.00
C SER A 928 -57.24 28.88 -14.37
N HIS A 929 -57.27 27.54 -14.41
CA HIS A 929 -58.32 26.52 -14.37
C HIS A 929 -57.77 25.14 -13.88
N SER A 930 -58.52 24.49 -12.97
CA SER A 930 -59.00 23.07 -12.95
C SER A 930 -58.01 21.89 -13.16
N ARG A 931 -58.14 20.71 -12.51
CA ARG A 931 -59.37 19.97 -12.17
C ARG A 931 -59.12 18.75 -11.24
N ALA A 932 -59.96 18.65 -10.19
CA ALA A 932 -60.55 17.48 -9.47
C ALA A 932 -59.65 16.37 -8.87
N LYS A 933 -59.63 16.05 -7.55
CA LYS A 933 -60.64 15.51 -6.58
C LYS A 933 -61.20 14.11 -6.89
N HIS A 934 -60.97 13.13 -5.99
CA HIS A 934 -62.02 12.61 -5.09
C HIS A 934 -61.51 11.62 -4.02
N ASP A 935 -62.05 11.76 -2.82
CA ASP A 935 -61.98 10.85 -1.66
C ASP A 935 -63.00 9.69 -1.74
N THR A 936 -62.87 8.78 -0.77
CA THR A 936 -63.87 7.97 -0.02
C THR A 936 -64.05 6.46 -0.29
N ALA A 937 -64.16 5.77 0.84
CA ALA A 937 -64.39 4.34 1.06
C ALA A 937 -65.90 3.97 1.13
N ILE A 938 -66.23 2.67 1.00
CA ILE A 938 -67.10 1.83 1.89
C ILE A 938 -67.77 0.63 1.13
N ALA A 939 -67.42 -0.58 1.60
CA ALA A 939 -68.16 -1.83 1.91
C ALA A 939 -69.17 -2.58 0.97
N SER A 940 -68.99 -3.92 0.99
CA SER A 940 -69.97 -5.06 1.02
C SER A 940 -70.79 -5.39 -0.25
N ALA A 941 -71.17 -6.62 -0.63
CA ALA A 941 -70.88 -8.02 -0.26
C ALA A 941 -71.58 -8.98 -1.28
N ILE A 942 -71.11 -10.24 -1.35
CA ILE A 942 -71.80 -11.49 -1.82
C ILE A 942 -71.97 -11.77 -3.33
N ALA A 943 -71.25 -12.78 -3.84
CA ALA A 943 -71.75 -14.04 -4.47
C ALA A 943 -70.59 -14.83 -5.14
N SER A 944 -70.65 -16.17 -5.07
CA SER A 944 -69.72 -17.16 -5.65
C SER A 944 -70.48 -18.11 -6.60
N PRO A 945 -69.86 -19.05 -7.37
CA PRO A 945 -68.56 -19.11 -8.09
C PRO A 945 -68.80 -19.38 -9.63
N PRO A 946 -67.79 -19.55 -10.53
CA PRO A 946 -66.93 -20.75 -10.59
C PRO A 946 -65.44 -20.54 -11.00
N SER A 947 -64.60 -21.48 -10.53
CA SER A 947 -63.35 -22.04 -11.11
C SER A 947 -62.16 -21.18 -11.60
N VAL A 948 -60.97 -21.66 -11.16
CA VAL A 948 -59.61 -21.53 -11.71
C VAL A 948 -58.68 -20.52 -11.00
N GLY A 949 -57.57 -21.04 -10.46
CA GLY A 949 -56.36 -20.28 -10.10
C GLY A 949 -56.10 -20.13 -8.61
N LYS A 950 -55.30 -21.05 -8.04
CA LYS A 950 -54.70 -20.92 -6.70
C LYS A 950 -53.63 -19.82 -6.71
N GLU A 951 -53.75 -18.80 -5.87
CA GLU A 951 -52.60 -18.14 -5.24
C GLU A 951 -52.95 -17.83 -3.78
N ASP A 952 -52.52 -18.73 -2.91
CA ASP A 952 -52.46 -18.54 -1.46
C ASP A 952 -51.32 -17.57 -1.13
N THR A 953 -51.67 -16.55 -0.35
CA THR A 953 -50.89 -15.93 0.73
C THR A 953 -49.40 -16.32 0.84
N LEU A 954 -48.50 -15.35 0.65
CA LEU A 954 -47.14 -15.44 1.16
C LEU A 954 -46.88 -14.34 2.21
N SER A 955 -46.86 -14.84 3.44
CA SER A 955 -46.25 -14.33 4.65
C SER A 955 -44.90 -13.61 4.46
N GLU A 956 -44.62 -12.68 5.38
CA GLU A 956 -43.39 -11.88 5.53
C GLU A 956 -42.08 -12.66 5.31
N LEU A 957 -41.12 -12.02 4.64
CA LEU A 957 -39.75 -12.52 4.48
C LEU A 957 -38.83 -11.95 5.58
N PRO A 958 -37.93 -12.75 6.18
CA PRO A 958 -37.13 -12.35 7.34
C PRO A 958 -35.92 -11.46 6.98
N SER A 959 -35.52 -10.63 7.95
CA SER A 959 -34.47 -9.61 7.91
C SER A 959 -33.03 -10.15 7.81
N LYS A 960 -32.16 -9.30 7.25
CA LYS A 960 -30.83 -9.55 6.67
C LYS A 960 -29.70 -9.63 7.70
N ASP A 961 -29.71 -10.67 8.54
CA ASP A 961 -28.53 -11.12 9.32
C ASP A 961 -28.49 -12.64 9.55
N THR A 962 -29.10 -13.42 8.64
CA THR A 962 -29.13 -14.88 8.77
C THR A 962 -28.86 -15.49 7.41
N TYR A 963 -27.64 -15.99 7.17
CA TYR A 963 -27.51 -17.11 6.24
C TYR A 963 -28.49 -18.16 6.77
N LYS A 964 -29.58 -18.45 6.05
CA LYS A 964 -30.48 -19.54 6.42
C LYS A 964 -29.60 -20.77 6.56
N ASN A 965 -29.37 -21.19 7.79
CA ASN A 965 -28.61 -22.40 8.05
C ASN A 965 -29.54 -23.55 7.69
N TYR A 966 -29.49 -23.96 6.41
CA TYR A 966 -30.35 -25.03 5.90
C TYR A 966 -30.16 -26.31 6.72
N ASN A 967 -28.98 -26.53 7.31
CA ASN A 967 -28.76 -27.64 8.24
C ASN A 967 -29.59 -27.49 9.53
N GLU A 968 -29.70 -26.29 10.11
CA GLU A 968 -30.61 -26.07 11.25
C GLU A 968 -32.07 -26.23 10.85
N GLU A 969 -32.48 -25.80 9.65
CA GLU A 969 -33.84 -25.98 9.15
C GLU A 969 -34.20 -27.46 8.97
N MET A 970 -33.28 -28.25 8.39
CA MET A 970 -33.44 -29.69 8.21
C MET A 970 -33.40 -30.46 9.54
N ALA A 971 -32.68 -29.95 10.55
CA ALA A 971 -32.59 -30.53 11.89
C ALA A 971 -33.84 -30.27 12.77
N ARG A 972 -34.72 -29.32 12.42
CA ARG A 972 -35.95 -29.05 13.19
C ARG A 972 -36.89 -30.26 13.17
N PRO A 973 -37.44 -30.70 14.31
CA PRO A 973 -38.33 -31.86 14.36
C PRO A 973 -39.56 -31.64 13.48
N SER A 974 -39.87 -32.59 12.59
CA SER A 974 -41.08 -32.58 11.77
C SER A 974 -41.67 -33.98 11.70
N ALA A 975 -42.97 -34.06 11.42
CA ALA A 975 -43.72 -35.32 11.39
C ALA A 975 -43.25 -36.32 10.30
N SER A 976 -42.49 -35.87 9.28
CA SER A 976 -41.96 -36.71 8.21
C SER A 976 -40.42 -36.67 8.17
N SER A 977 -39.78 -37.83 8.01
CA SER A 977 -38.32 -37.91 7.84
C SER A 977 -37.83 -37.46 6.45
N LEU A 978 -38.76 -37.25 5.50
CA LEU A 978 -38.48 -36.72 4.15
C LEU A 978 -38.40 -35.19 4.17
N ARG A 979 -37.29 -34.63 3.70
CA ARG A 979 -37.01 -33.19 3.60
C ARG A 979 -36.79 -32.79 2.15
N LYS A 980 -37.49 -31.73 1.71
CA LYS A 980 -37.33 -31.11 0.39
C LYS A 980 -36.96 -29.63 0.55
N PRO A 981 -35.72 -29.32 0.98
CA PRO A 981 -35.29 -27.95 1.23
C PRO A 981 -35.21 -27.11 -0.06
N SER A 982 -35.71 -25.88 -0.04
CA SER A 982 -35.58 -24.94 -1.16
C SER A 982 -34.27 -24.16 -1.06
N PHE A 983 -33.27 -24.52 -1.88
CA PHE A 983 -31.98 -23.82 -1.98
C PHE A 983 -32.02 -22.56 -2.87
N SER A 984 -33.18 -21.92 -3.02
CA SER A 984 -33.41 -20.83 -3.97
C SER A 984 -32.53 -19.58 -3.78
N ALA A 985 -31.91 -19.41 -2.60
CA ALA A 985 -31.03 -18.30 -2.27
C ALA A 985 -29.55 -18.70 -2.03
N ALA A 986 -29.21 -20.00 -2.12
CA ALA A 986 -27.86 -20.51 -1.86
C ALA A 986 -27.01 -20.55 -3.13
N LYS A 987 -25.69 -20.33 -3.00
CA LYS A 987 -24.72 -20.51 -4.10
C LYS A 987 -24.04 -21.88 -4.08
N ASN A 988 -23.82 -22.46 -2.90
CA ASN A 988 -23.19 -23.77 -2.71
C ASN A 988 -24.15 -24.69 -1.96
N ILE A 989 -24.04 -26.00 -2.21
CA ILE A 989 -24.80 -27.03 -1.49
C ILE A 989 -23.85 -27.66 -0.46
N SER A 990 -24.08 -27.37 0.82
CA SER A 990 -23.32 -27.93 1.95
C SER A 990 -24.25 -28.57 2.98
N ILE A 991 -24.38 -29.89 2.95
CA ILE A 991 -25.22 -30.65 3.88
C ILE A 991 -24.31 -31.32 4.90
N SER A 992 -24.53 -31.03 6.19
CA SER A 992 -23.66 -31.53 7.26
C SER A 992 -24.38 -31.84 8.56
N ASN A 993 -23.89 -32.82 9.32
CA ASN A 993 -24.35 -33.17 10.68
C ASN A 993 -25.80 -33.65 10.78
N HIS A 994 -26.20 -34.59 9.92
CA HIS A 994 -27.57 -35.14 9.92
C HIS A 994 -27.60 -36.64 10.17
N SER A 995 -28.63 -37.10 10.90
CA SER A 995 -28.89 -38.53 11.07
C SER A 995 -30.36 -38.91 10.88
N GLY A 996 -30.62 -40.02 10.17
CA GLY A 996 -31.96 -40.57 10.00
C GLY A 996 -32.88 -39.78 9.07
N LEU A 997 -32.32 -38.98 8.14
CA LEU A 997 -33.08 -38.09 7.26
C LEU A 997 -33.02 -38.55 5.80
N HIS A 998 -34.14 -38.38 5.10
CA HIS A 998 -34.24 -38.55 3.66
C HIS A 998 -34.35 -37.16 3.01
N ILE A 999 -33.31 -36.70 2.32
CA ILE A 999 -33.20 -35.34 1.76
C ILE A 999 -33.22 -35.43 0.23
N ILE A 1000 -34.19 -34.77 -0.41
CA ILE A 1000 -34.27 -34.69 -1.88
C ILE A 1000 -34.17 -33.23 -2.29
N LEU A 1001 -33.23 -32.91 -3.16
CA LEU A 1001 -33.04 -31.55 -3.67
C LEU A 1001 -34.04 -31.24 -4.79
N PRO A 1002 -34.84 -30.16 -4.69
CA PRO A 1002 -35.73 -29.74 -5.75
C PRO A 1002 -34.94 -29.12 -6.92
N SER A 1003 -35.58 -29.01 -8.09
CA SER A 1003 -35.02 -28.35 -9.28
C SER A 1003 -34.58 -26.90 -9.04
N SER A 1004 -35.18 -26.21 -8.06
CA SER A 1004 -34.76 -24.85 -7.65
C SER A 1004 -33.33 -24.79 -7.09
N ALA A 1005 -32.74 -25.93 -6.70
CA ALA A 1005 -31.36 -26.02 -6.24
C ALA A 1005 -30.31 -25.99 -7.36
N SER A 1006 -30.71 -25.99 -8.64
CA SER A 1006 -29.78 -25.89 -9.79
C SER A 1006 -28.94 -24.60 -9.81
N ARG A 1007 -29.40 -23.54 -9.12
CA ARG A 1007 -28.67 -22.28 -8.96
C ARG A 1007 -27.54 -22.34 -7.92
N ALA A 1008 -27.48 -23.41 -7.11
CA ALA A 1008 -26.57 -23.57 -5.98
C ALA A 1008 -25.42 -24.58 -6.26
N THR A 1009 -25.12 -24.87 -7.53
CA THR A 1009 -24.19 -25.93 -7.94
C THR A 1009 -22.73 -25.48 -8.08
N SER A 1010 -22.32 -24.31 -7.55
CA SER A 1010 -20.91 -23.88 -7.66
C SER A 1010 -19.94 -24.71 -6.83
N SER A 1011 -20.41 -25.36 -5.76
CA SER A 1011 -19.70 -26.46 -5.09
C SER A 1011 -20.65 -27.35 -4.29
N GLY A 1012 -20.35 -28.65 -4.24
CA GLY A 1012 -21.09 -29.64 -3.43
C GLY A 1012 -20.23 -30.18 -2.29
N SER A 1013 -20.75 -30.19 -1.06
CA SER A 1013 -20.09 -30.79 0.11
C SER A 1013 -21.08 -31.53 1.00
N LEU A 1014 -20.83 -32.82 1.23
CA LEU A 1014 -21.60 -33.68 2.13
C LEU A 1014 -20.67 -34.15 3.27
N THR A 1015 -20.94 -33.74 4.52
CA THR A 1015 -20.08 -34.12 5.66
C THR A 1015 -20.87 -34.66 6.84
N ASP A 1016 -20.32 -35.63 7.59
CA ASP A 1016 -20.86 -36.05 8.89
C ASP A 1016 -22.34 -36.52 8.83
N LEU A 1017 -22.63 -37.54 8.00
CA LEU A 1017 -23.99 -38.05 7.77
C LEU A 1017 -24.12 -39.50 8.24
N LYS A 1018 -25.23 -39.85 8.92
CA LYS A 1018 -25.47 -41.21 9.44
C LYS A 1018 -26.90 -41.69 9.19
N ASN A 1019 -27.12 -42.88 8.63
CA ASN A 1019 -28.47 -43.37 8.32
C ASN A 1019 -29.30 -42.40 7.46
N CYS A 1020 -28.69 -41.77 6.45
CA CYS A 1020 -29.37 -40.77 5.61
C CYS A 1020 -29.54 -41.26 4.16
N ILE A 1021 -30.57 -40.78 3.49
CA ILE A 1021 -30.74 -40.92 2.03
C ILE A 1021 -30.67 -39.51 1.44
N ILE A 1022 -29.75 -39.22 0.53
CA ILE A 1022 -29.60 -37.91 -0.09
C ILE A 1022 -29.69 -38.04 -1.60
N ASP A 1023 -30.58 -37.29 -2.24
CA ASP A 1023 -30.72 -37.22 -3.69
C ASP A 1023 -30.48 -35.81 -4.24
N MET A 1024 -29.39 -35.67 -5.00
CA MET A 1024 -28.97 -34.45 -5.69
C MET A 1024 -29.03 -34.58 -7.23
N SER A 1025 -29.64 -35.64 -7.77
CA SER A 1025 -29.70 -35.91 -9.21
C SER A 1025 -30.51 -34.84 -9.97
N ILE A 1026 -31.69 -34.49 -9.45
CA ILE A 1026 -32.65 -33.55 -10.05
C ILE A 1026 -32.03 -32.19 -10.42
N PRO A 1027 -31.35 -31.45 -9.52
CA PRO A 1027 -30.78 -30.15 -9.88
C PRO A 1027 -29.66 -30.25 -10.94
N THR A 1028 -28.94 -31.37 -10.99
CA THR A 1028 -27.83 -31.57 -11.95
C THR A 1028 -28.28 -32.00 -13.35
N SER A 1029 -29.55 -32.37 -13.52
CA SER A 1029 -30.12 -32.82 -14.81
C SER A 1029 -30.41 -31.70 -15.82
N SER A 1030 -30.54 -30.44 -15.38
CA SER A 1030 -31.07 -29.32 -16.19
C SER A 1030 -30.05 -28.27 -16.67
N GLY A 1031 -28.73 -28.48 -16.48
CA GLY A 1031 -27.69 -27.72 -17.17
C GLY A 1031 -26.55 -27.11 -16.34
N SER A 1032 -26.42 -27.40 -15.05
CA SER A 1032 -25.30 -26.92 -14.21
C SER A 1032 -24.71 -28.01 -13.32
N ALA A 1033 -23.94 -28.92 -13.92
CA ALA A 1033 -23.18 -29.94 -13.18
C ALA A 1033 -22.20 -29.31 -12.17
N PHE A 1034 -21.92 -30.02 -11.08
CA PHE A 1034 -20.97 -29.53 -10.07
C PHE A 1034 -19.54 -29.46 -10.64
N PRO A 1035 -18.77 -28.38 -10.40
CA PRO A 1035 -17.33 -28.37 -10.71
C PRO A 1035 -16.52 -29.35 -9.86
N GLY A 1036 -17.01 -29.70 -8.66
CA GLY A 1036 -16.40 -30.67 -7.76
C GLY A 1036 -17.32 -31.00 -6.59
N LEU A 1037 -17.20 -32.22 -6.07
CA LEU A 1037 -18.02 -32.75 -4.98
C LEU A 1037 -17.13 -33.40 -3.92
N ALA A 1038 -17.33 -33.02 -2.65
CA ALA A 1038 -16.64 -33.62 -1.50
C ALA A 1038 -17.63 -34.38 -0.62
N ILE A 1039 -17.34 -35.65 -0.34
CA ILE A 1039 -18.12 -36.52 0.55
C ILE A 1039 -17.18 -36.95 1.68
N LYS A 1040 -17.50 -36.59 2.93
CA LYS A 1040 -16.64 -36.86 4.09
C LYS A 1040 -17.41 -37.43 5.28
N ASN A 1041 -16.85 -38.44 5.95
CA ASN A 1041 -17.37 -38.98 7.22
C ASN A 1041 -18.87 -39.37 7.14
N VAL A 1042 -19.20 -40.31 6.26
CA VAL A 1042 -20.58 -40.78 6.06
C VAL A 1042 -20.69 -42.24 6.46
N SER A 1043 -21.75 -42.62 7.18
CA SER A 1043 -22.00 -44.04 7.48
C SER A 1043 -23.44 -44.46 7.29
N LYS A 1044 -23.64 -45.73 6.89
CA LYS A 1044 -24.97 -46.37 6.75
C LYS A 1044 -25.96 -45.57 5.88
N SER A 1045 -25.50 -44.93 4.82
CA SER A 1045 -26.28 -43.95 4.06
C SER A 1045 -26.30 -44.25 2.56
N LEU A 1046 -27.33 -43.76 1.85
CA LEU A 1046 -27.40 -43.74 0.38
C LEU A 1046 -27.18 -42.30 -0.10
N ILE A 1047 -26.20 -42.09 -0.97
CA ILE A 1047 -25.91 -40.78 -1.58
C ILE A 1047 -26.03 -40.86 -3.10
N VAL A 1048 -26.96 -40.11 -3.68
CA VAL A 1048 -27.06 -39.87 -5.13
C VAL A 1048 -26.51 -38.48 -5.43
N GLY A 1049 -25.26 -38.43 -5.89
CA GLY A 1049 -24.45 -37.22 -6.08
C GLY A 1049 -24.74 -36.42 -7.35
N GLY A 1050 -25.45 -37.01 -8.32
CA GLY A 1050 -25.73 -36.38 -9.61
C GLY A 1050 -24.47 -36.22 -10.48
N ARG A 1051 -24.50 -35.23 -11.39
CA ARG A 1051 -23.43 -34.99 -12.38
C ARG A 1051 -22.37 -34.01 -11.87
N VAL A 1052 -21.10 -34.39 -12.03
CA VAL A 1052 -19.92 -33.61 -11.62
C VAL A 1052 -18.92 -33.50 -12.79
N ASN A 1053 -18.67 -32.28 -13.29
CA ASN A 1053 -17.74 -32.00 -14.40
C ASN A 1053 -16.26 -31.96 -13.99
N GLY A 1054 -15.94 -32.35 -12.76
CA GLY A 1054 -14.58 -32.33 -12.21
C GLY A 1054 -14.31 -33.50 -11.29
N ALA A 1055 -13.53 -33.25 -10.23
CA ALA A 1055 -13.11 -34.28 -9.31
C ALA A 1055 -14.12 -34.50 -8.16
N VAL A 1056 -14.36 -35.78 -7.84
CA VAL A 1056 -15.12 -36.20 -6.66
C VAL A 1056 -14.15 -36.78 -5.64
N HIS A 1057 -14.18 -36.23 -4.43
CA HIS A 1057 -13.36 -36.68 -3.31
C HIS A 1057 -14.24 -37.34 -2.26
N ILE A 1058 -14.00 -38.63 -2.01
CA ILE A 1058 -14.72 -39.44 -1.03
C ILE A 1058 -13.74 -39.80 0.08
N THR A 1059 -14.05 -39.49 1.33
CA THR A 1059 -13.15 -39.73 2.47
C THR A 1059 -13.92 -40.22 3.70
N GLY A 1060 -13.48 -41.31 4.34
CA GLY A 1060 -14.06 -41.74 5.60
C GLY A 1060 -15.51 -42.23 5.49
N VAL A 1061 -15.87 -42.96 4.43
CA VAL A 1061 -17.23 -43.49 4.24
C VAL A 1061 -17.30 -44.96 4.62
N SER A 1062 -18.32 -45.37 5.38
CA SER A 1062 -18.53 -46.78 5.77
C SER A 1062 -19.96 -47.30 5.60
N ASP A 1063 -20.11 -48.58 5.25
CA ASP A 1063 -21.40 -49.29 5.14
C ASP A 1063 -22.45 -48.54 4.31
N SER A 1064 -22.06 -47.90 3.20
CA SER A 1064 -22.90 -46.95 2.46
C SER A 1064 -22.94 -47.25 0.97
N THR A 1065 -23.92 -46.69 0.27
CA THR A 1065 -24.02 -46.78 -1.20
C THR A 1065 -23.91 -45.37 -1.80
N ILE A 1066 -23.07 -45.22 -2.82
CA ILE A 1066 -22.84 -43.94 -3.51
C ILE A 1066 -23.14 -44.10 -5.01
N VAL A 1067 -23.92 -43.18 -5.57
CA VAL A 1067 -24.27 -43.11 -7.00
C VAL A 1067 -23.79 -41.77 -7.53
N VAL A 1068 -22.87 -41.73 -8.49
CA VAL A 1068 -22.30 -40.46 -9.00
C VAL A 1068 -21.81 -40.57 -10.43
N VAL A 1069 -21.90 -39.46 -11.17
CA VAL A 1069 -21.23 -39.29 -12.47
C VAL A 1069 -20.13 -38.25 -12.34
N ALA A 1070 -18.90 -38.61 -12.71
CA ALA A 1070 -17.73 -37.76 -12.49
C ALA A 1070 -16.69 -37.91 -13.60
N ARG A 1071 -15.80 -36.91 -13.73
CA ARG A 1071 -14.63 -37.05 -14.61
C ARG A 1071 -13.45 -37.73 -13.91
N GLN A 1072 -13.28 -37.52 -12.61
CA GLN A 1072 -12.23 -38.13 -11.79
C GLN A 1072 -12.78 -38.46 -10.40
N VAL A 1073 -12.48 -39.65 -9.87
CA VAL A 1073 -12.91 -40.07 -8.53
C VAL A 1073 -11.71 -40.50 -7.70
N ARG A 1074 -11.59 -39.94 -6.49
CA ARG A 1074 -10.57 -40.29 -5.50
C ARG A 1074 -11.21 -40.67 -4.18
N ILE A 1075 -10.88 -41.86 -3.68
CA ILE A 1075 -11.50 -42.47 -2.52
C ILE A 1075 -10.41 -42.76 -1.49
N HIS A 1076 -10.59 -42.27 -0.27
CA HIS A 1076 -9.64 -42.41 0.83
C HIS A 1076 -10.34 -42.93 2.08
N GLU A 1077 -9.72 -43.83 2.85
CA GLU A 1077 -10.19 -44.27 4.17
C GLU A 1077 -11.66 -44.79 4.20
N CYS A 1078 -12.09 -45.55 3.19
CA CYS A 1078 -13.47 -46.06 3.09
C CYS A 1078 -13.59 -47.57 3.34
N SER A 1079 -14.69 -48.03 3.95
CA SER A 1079 -14.92 -49.45 4.26
C SER A 1079 -16.32 -49.95 3.93
N ASN A 1080 -16.43 -51.08 3.23
CA ASN A 1080 -17.71 -51.73 2.89
C ASN A 1080 -18.69 -50.77 2.17
N VAL A 1081 -18.26 -50.20 1.04
CA VAL A 1081 -19.03 -49.21 0.28
C VAL A 1081 -19.30 -49.72 -1.14
N ASP A 1082 -20.57 -49.62 -1.55
CA ASP A 1082 -21.01 -49.93 -2.91
C ASP A 1082 -21.07 -48.65 -3.74
N ILE A 1083 -20.34 -48.60 -4.86
CA ILE A 1083 -20.25 -47.41 -5.70
C ILE A 1083 -20.80 -47.72 -7.08
N TYR A 1084 -21.89 -47.05 -7.43
CA TYR A 1084 -22.46 -46.99 -8.76
C TYR A 1084 -21.88 -45.77 -9.49
N LEU A 1085 -21.05 -46.01 -10.50
CA LEU A 1085 -20.19 -44.97 -11.07
C LEU A 1085 -20.28 -44.92 -12.60
N HIS A 1086 -20.30 -43.70 -13.11
CA HIS A 1086 -19.85 -43.40 -14.47
C HIS A 1086 -18.64 -42.48 -14.38
N CYS A 1087 -17.48 -42.93 -14.85
CA CYS A 1087 -16.22 -42.19 -14.74
C CYS A 1087 -15.47 -42.13 -16.06
N GLY A 1088 -15.07 -40.91 -16.47
CA GLY A 1088 -14.24 -40.70 -17.66
C GLY A 1088 -12.74 -41.01 -17.46
N SER A 1089 -12.34 -41.43 -16.26
CA SER A 1089 -10.97 -41.88 -15.95
C SER A 1089 -10.99 -43.04 -14.95
N HIS A 1090 -9.85 -43.71 -14.76
CA HIS A 1090 -9.70 -44.73 -13.71
C HIS A 1090 -10.00 -44.15 -12.30
N PRO A 1091 -10.89 -44.77 -11.51
CA PRO A 1091 -11.09 -44.42 -10.12
C PRO A 1091 -9.88 -44.82 -9.28
N ILE A 1092 -9.46 -43.95 -8.35
CA ILE A 1092 -8.30 -44.20 -7.48
C ILE A 1092 -8.78 -44.46 -6.05
N ILE A 1093 -8.34 -45.56 -5.44
CA ILE A 1093 -8.57 -45.88 -4.03
C ILE A 1093 -7.27 -45.86 -3.22
N GLU A 1094 -7.34 -45.41 -1.99
CA GLU A 1094 -6.24 -45.42 -1.02
C GLU A 1094 -6.78 -45.70 0.39
N ASP A 1095 -6.15 -46.61 1.13
CA ASP A 1095 -6.57 -46.96 2.50
C ASP A 1095 -8.04 -47.39 2.62
N CYS A 1096 -8.55 -48.10 1.61
CA CYS A 1096 -9.92 -48.59 1.55
C CYS A 1096 -9.99 -50.12 1.70
N SER A 1097 -11.14 -50.65 2.15
CA SER A 1097 -11.38 -52.10 2.27
C SER A 1097 -12.83 -52.49 1.95
N GLY A 1098 -13.04 -53.61 1.25
CA GLY A 1098 -14.38 -54.10 0.94
C GLY A 1098 -15.17 -53.18 -0.01
N MET A 1099 -14.50 -52.51 -0.94
CA MET A 1099 -15.12 -51.65 -1.94
C MET A 1099 -15.76 -52.49 -3.07
N ARG A 1100 -16.95 -52.10 -3.54
CA ARG A 1100 -17.58 -52.77 -4.69
C ARG A 1100 -18.05 -51.77 -5.74
N PHE A 1101 -17.66 -51.97 -6.99
CA PHE A 1101 -17.99 -51.07 -8.09
C PHE A 1101 -19.04 -51.67 -9.03
N SER A 1102 -19.92 -50.81 -9.57
CA SER A 1102 -20.99 -51.16 -10.49
C SER A 1102 -21.21 -50.02 -11.50
N PRO A 1103 -21.69 -50.30 -12.73
CA PRO A 1103 -22.04 -49.23 -13.66
C PRO A 1103 -23.24 -48.44 -13.14
N LEU A 1104 -23.37 -47.20 -13.60
CA LEU A 1104 -24.49 -46.32 -13.23
C LEU A 1104 -25.86 -46.96 -13.59
N PRO A 1105 -26.89 -46.91 -12.72
CA PRO A 1105 -28.22 -47.40 -13.03
C PRO A 1105 -28.87 -46.62 -14.18
N LYS A 1106 -29.65 -47.31 -15.02
CA LYS A 1106 -30.35 -46.71 -16.17
C LYS A 1106 -31.28 -45.56 -15.78
N ALA A 1107 -31.80 -45.57 -14.55
CA ALA A 1107 -32.65 -44.50 -14.02
C ALA A 1107 -31.95 -43.14 -13.91
N TYR A 1108 -30.61 -43.11 -13.84
CA TYR A 1108 -29.80 -41.90 -13.73
C TYR A 1108 -28.91 -41.64 -14.96
N MET A 1109 -29.00 -42.48 -16.00
CA MET A 1109 -28.35 -42.23 -17.29
C MET A 1109 -29.17 -41.24 -18.12
N THR A 1110 -28.47 -40.37 -18.86
CA THR A 1110 -29.06 -39.42 -19.80
C THR A 1110 -28.49 -39.61 -21.21
N ASP A 1111 -29.24 -39.26 -22.26
CA ASP A 1111 -28.83 -39.44 -23.67
C ASP A 1111 -27.48 -38.79 -24.03
N ALA A 1112 -27.00 -37.84 -23.23
CA ALA A 1112 -25.70 -37.18 -23.40
C ALA A 1112 -24.49 -38.01 -22.92
N GLU A 1113 -24.70 -39.08 -22.14
CA GLU A 1113 -23.63 -39.88 -21.52
C GLU A 1113 -23.47 -41.26 -22.17
N GLU A 1114 -24.41 -41.70 -23.02
CA GLU A 1114 -24.28 -42.94 -23.79
C GLU A 1114 -23.03 -43.02 -24.71
N PRO A 1115 -22.49 -41.90 -25.28
CA PRO A 1115 -21.32 -41.98 -26.15
C PRO A 1115 -19.96 -41.80 -25.44
N GLU A 1116 -19.90 -41.53 -24.13
CA GLU A 1116 -18.63 -41.33 -23.39
C GLU A 1116 -18.03 -42.66 -22.88
N GLU A 1117 -16.69 -42.80 -22.92
CA GLU A 1117 -16.00 -43.97 -22.38
C GLU A 1117 -16.17 -44.05 -20.85
N ASN A 1118 -16.79 -45.14 -20.37
CA ASN A 1118 -17.02 -45.37 -18.94
C ASN A 1118 -16.03 -46.38 -18.36
N GLN A 1119 -15.08 -45.91 -17.56
CA GLN A 1119 -13.98 -46.69 -16.97
C GLN A 1119 -14.22 -47.04 -15.49
N TRP A 1120 -15.44 -47.42 -15.13
CA TRP A 1120 -15.83 -47.72 -13.73
C TRP A 1120 -15.21 -49.02 -13.16
N ASP A 1121 -14.81 -49.94 -14.04
CA ASP A 1121 -14.30 -51.28 -13.71
C ASP A 1121 -12.76 -51.35 -13.61
N GLN A 1122 -12.06 -50.26 -13.95
CA GLN A 1122 -10.60 -50.15 -13.92
C GLN A 1122 -10.14 -49.30 -12.72
N VAL A 1123 -10.10 -49.91 -11.54
CA VAL A 1123 -9.81 -49.21 -10.28
C VAL A 1123 -8.34 -49.37 -9.86
N ASP A 1124 -7.67 -48.23 -9.68
CA ASP A 1124 -6.28 -48.15 -9.25
C ASP A 1124 -6.17 -48.08 -7.71
N ASP A 1125 -5.66 -49.14 -7.07
CA ASP A 1125 -5.36 -49.17 -5.63
C ASP A 1125 -3.92 -48.71 -5.37
N PHE A 1126 -3.76 -47.49 -4.90
CA PHE A 1126 -2.46 -46.85 -4.75
C PHE A 1126 -1.57 -47.50 -3.67
N LYS A 1127 -2.16 -48.24 -2.71
CA LYS A 1127 -1.43 -48.87 -1.61
C LYS A 1127 -1.13 -50.35 -1.85
N TRP A 1128 -1.71 -50.94 -2.89
CA TRP A 1128 -1.47 -52.33 -3.26
C TRP A 1128 -0.31 -52.46 -4.27
N LEU A 1129 0.89 -52.77 -3.76
CA LEU A 1129 2.13 -52.83 -4.55
C LEU A 1129 2.44 -54.24 -5.13
N LYS A 1130 1.51 -55.19 -5.04
CA LYS A 1130 1.70 -56.58 -5.52
C LYS A 1130 1.12 -56.73 -6.93
N ALA A 1131 1.69 -57.62 -7.75
CA ALA A 1131 1.30 -57.81 -9.15
C ALA A 1131 -0.10 -58.44 -9.37
N GLY A 1132 -0.77 -58.93 -8.33
CA GLY A 1132 -2.11 -59.53 -8.42
C GLY A 1132 -3.25 -58.53 -8.16
N HIS A 1133 -4.48 -58.91 -8.47
CA HIS A 1133 -5.68 -58.08 -8.21
C HIS A 1133 -5.77 -57.69 -6.73
N SER A 1134 -6.07 -56.42 -6.45
CA SER A 1134 -6.21 -55.94 -5.07
C SER A 1134 -7.40 -56.62 -4.38
N PRO A 1135 -7.26 -57.15 -3.15
CA PRO A 1135 -8.39 -57.67 -2.39
C PRO A 1135 -9.29 -56.56 -1.82
N ASN A 1136 -8.87 -55.29 -1.93
CA ASN A 1136 -9.57 -54.16 -1.32
C ASN A 1136 -10.81 -53.70 -2.10
N TRP A 1137 -10.92 -54.10 -3.38
CA TRP A 1137 -12.07 -53.81 -4.22
C TRP A 1137 -12.47 -55.00 -5.08
N THR A 1138 -13.73 -55.03 -5.51
CA THR A 1138 -14.30 -56.03 -6.43
C THR A 1138 -15.41 -55.41 -7.28
N THR A 1139 -15.90 -56.09 -8.32
CA THR A 1139 -17.06 -55.65 -9.10
C THR A 1139 -18.35 -56.34 -8.64
N LEU A 1140 -19.48 -55.63 -8.73
CA LEU A 1140 -20.82 -56.16 -8.41
C LEU A 1140 -21.39 -56.95 -9.58
N SER A 1141 -21.71 -58.23 -9.32
CA SER A 1141 -22.40 -59.10 -10.26
C SER A 1141 -23.83 -58.63 -10.53
N GLU A 1142 -24.40 -58.93 -11.70
CA GLU A 1142 -25.73 -58.41 -12.09
C GLU A 1142 -26.86 -58.79 -11.13
N ASN A 1143 -26.78 -59.96 -10.49
CA ASN A 1143 -27.76 -60.45 -9.52
C ASN A 1143 -27.67 -59.75 -8.15
N GLU A 1144 -26.53 -59.15 -7.82
CA GLU A 1144 -26.30 -58.44 -6.55
C GLU A 1144 -26.55 -56.92 -6.68
N ARG A 1145 -26.81 -56.43 -7.90
CA ARG A 1145 -27.17 -55.03 -8.15
C ARG A 1145 -28.60 -54.76 -7.68
N LEU A 1146 -28.84 -53.54 -7.24
CA LEU A 1146 -30.18 -53.08 -6.90
C LEU A 1146 -31.04 -53.01 -8.18
N SER A 1147 -32.21 -53.67 -8.16
CA SER A 1147 -33.14 -53.68 -9.31
C SER A 1147 -33.62 -52.27 -9.67
N ASP A 1148 -33.79 -51.99 -10.96
CA ASP A 1148 -34.23 -50.68 -11.49
C ASP A 1148 -35.55 -50.17 -10.88
N ASP A 1149 -36.43 -51.08 -10.47
CA ASP A 1149 -37.68 -50.73 -9.78
C ASP A 1149 -37.44 -50.05 -8.42
N LEU A 1150 -36.40 -50.47 -7.68
CA LEU A 1150 -36.06 -49.88 -6.38
C LEU A 1150 -35.54 -48.45 -6.52
N TRP A 1151 -34.77 -48.17 -7.58
CA TRP A 1151 -34.28 -46.83 -7.90
C TRP A 1151 -35.45 -45.87 -8.22
N ARG A 1152 -36.50 -46.37 -8.87
CA ARG A 1152 -37.68 -45.56 -9.26
C ARG A 1152 -38.74 -45.46 -8.16
N SER A 1153 -38.89 -46.47 -7.30
CA SER A 1153 -39.99 -46.54 -6.33
C SER A 1153 -39.59 -46.21 -4.89
N VAL A 1154 -38.34 -46.44 -4.48
CA VAL A 1154 -37.88 -46.27 -3.09
C VAL A 1154 -37.11 -44.97 -2.90
N VAL A 1155 -36.22 -44.61 -3.83
CA VAL A 1155 -35.36 -43.42 -3.71
C VAL A 1155 -36.14 -42.09 -3.78
N PRO A 1156 -37.20 -41.91 -4.60
CA PRO A 1156 -38.01 -40.69 -4.58
C PRO A 1156 -38.86 -40.50 -3.30
N GLY A 1157 -38.88 -41.51 -2.42
CA GLY A 1157 -39.59 -41.53 -1.13
C GLY A 1157 -41.07 -41.90 -1.25
N GLN A 1158 -41.51 -42.89 -0.46
CA GLN A 1158 -42.92 -43.25 -0.32
C GLN A 1158 -43.53 -42.58 0.92
N PRO A 1159 -44.76 -42.02 0.85
CA PRO A 1159 -45.42 -41.43 2.01
C PRO A 1159 -45.64 -42.48 3.11
N GLY A 1160 -45.12 -42.24 4.32
CA GLY A 1160 -45.36 -43.08 5.51
C GLY A 1160 -44.32 -44.17 5.80
N VAL A 1161 -43.27 -44.32 4.98
CA VAL A 1161 -42.18 -45.29 5.20
C VAL A 1161 -41.01 -44.62 5.94
N SER A 1162 -40.43 -45.29 6.94
CA SER A 1162 -39.27 -44.76 7.68
C SER A 1162 -37.98 -44.82 6.85
N VAL A 1163 -37.01 -43.96 7.16
CA VAL A 1163 -35.69 -43.97 6.48
C VAL A 1163 -34.96 -45.30 6.72
N GLU A 1164 -35.09 -45.87 7.91
CA GLU A 1164 -34.51 -47.16 8.26
C GLU A 1164 -35.13 -48.31 7.46
N GLU A 1165 -36.44 -48.29 7.25
CA GLU A 1165 -37.12 -49.29 6.41
C GLU A 1165 -36.73 -49.14 4.93
N SER A 1166 -36.54 -47.90 4.46
CA SER A 1166 -36.08 -47.60 3.10
C SER A 1166 -34.64 -48.07 2.88
N LEU A 1167 -33.73 -47.77 3.81
CA LEU A 1167 -32.34 -48.24 3.78
C LEU A 1167 -32.26 -49.77 3.86
N LYS A 1168 -33.12 -50.41 4.67
CA LYS A 1168 -33.20 -51.88 4.76
C LYS A 1168 -33.69 -52.53 3.47
N LYS A 1169 -34.66 -51.93 2.77
CA LYS A 1169 -35.11 -52.38 1.43
C LYS A 1169 -34.01 -52.22 0.38
N LEU A 1170 -33.11 -51.25 0.56
CA LEU A 1170 -31.93 -51.02 -0.28
C LEU A 1170 -30.69 -51.82 0.16
N GLY A 1171 -30.80 -52.66 1.20
CA GLY A 1171 -29.71 -53.52 1.67
C GLY A 1171 -28.63 -52.81 2.52
N ILE A 1172 -28.94 -51.66 3.12
CA ILE A 1172 -28.00 -50.83 3.91
C ILE A 1172 -28.39 -50.83 5.41
N PRO A 1173 -27.44 -51.03 6.36
CA PRO A 1173 -26.09 -51.53 6.14
C PRO A 1173 -26.10 -53.00 5.71
N ARG A 1174 -25.06 -53.40 4.99
CA ARG A 1174 -24.82 -54.79 4.61
C ARG A 1174 -24.76 -55.68 5.87
N ARG A 1175 -25.49 -56.79 5.88
CA ARG A 1175 -25.37 -57.81 6.93
C ARG A 1175 -24.16 -58.68 6.74
#